data_AF-A0A4R6X5C6-F1
#
_entry.id   AF-A0A4R6X5C6-F1
#
_cell.length_a   1.000
_cell.length_b   1.000
_cell.length_c   1.000
_cell.angle_alpha   90.00
_cell.angle_beta   90.00
_cell.angle_gamma   90.00
#
_symmetry.space_group_name_H-M   'P 1'
#
loop_
_entity.id
_entity.type
_entity.pdbx_description
1 polymer ?
#
loop_
_entity_poly.entity_id
_entity_poly.type
_entity_poly.pdbx_seq_one_letter_code
_entity_poly.pdbx_strand_id
1 'polypeptide(L)'
;MSTKADQKIPELDFDTPALKRHRKVRAFKDRSASVGIAIGGSSVILAVLLICFYLMYEVAPLFSGASIEQKDSYAVPAAESGKSLYLTSEEQAEVGFRVAENGDMVYFKVADGSVIENVKNPLGQPTAFAVESDTSRMIAFAYADGRVLVAQQVYKTTYPEGERVITPSIEYPYGTEGIQAADFAPRHLSIRDNEDRMTLAVVGDQQAQVVRLSKDVNFITEEVELTEDSADIPFVDGTHSLLISGDQRYLYVANAAGAMSEFDIRDIDDVQLKEQIDLIDGDAQLVSMRYLLGQSSVMVADSAGRVSQWFNVRDDNNVEHLTYIRDVKHPTGLVDMAMEHRRKGFATLDDRGVVSIFNATSSRQVIDERISDGSATMISFAPRANGLLLEDGKGLHFFEVDNEHPEVSWSSIWGKVWYEGYQEPTYTWQSSAANNDFEPKYSLMPLAFGTLKAAFYAMLMAVPLAICGAIYTAYFMAPGLRRKVKPVIELMEALPTVILGFLAGLFFAPFLEENLAAAFSILVVLPLGILLFAFIWSRLPQSVRFMVPDGWQPMLLIPVVVLLGWGCVAMSPVIELSFFDGNIRGFITNDLGITFDQRNALVVGFAMGFAVIPTIFSITEDAIFSVPKALTQGSLALGATYWQTMTRVVLPTASPGIFSAIMIGMGRAVGETMIVLMATGNTPIMDFNIFEGMRTLAANLAVEVPESEVGSSHYRILFLAAFVLFAFTFVVNTIAESVRQHLRKKYGSL
;
A
#
# COMPACT_ATOMS: atom_id res chain seq x y z
N MET A 1 -76.18 70.31 30.89
CA MET A 1 -75.83 69.21 31.83
C MET A 1 -75.77 67.93 31.02
N SER A 2 -74.57 67.46 30.67
CA SER A 2 -73.89 66.29 31.28
C SER A 2 -74.72 65.01 31.11
N THR A 3 -74.33 63.97 30.38
CA THR A 3 -73.04 63.25 30.41
C THR A 3 -72.79 62.50 29.10
N LYS A 4 -71.55 62.57 28.58
CA LYS A 4 -71.00 61.61 27.61
C LYS A 4 -70.86 60.26 28.32
N ALA A 5 -71.48 59.20 27.80
CA ALA A 5 -71.17 57.84 28.20
C ALA A 5 -69.97 57.35 27.38
N ASP A 6 -68.78 57.37 28.00
CA ASP A 6 -67.58 56.70 27.50
C ASP A 6 -67.82 55.19 27.48
N GLN A 7 -68.05 54.61 26.29
CA GLN A 7 -67.84 53.19 26.08
C GLN A 7 -66.33 52.96 25.90
N LYS A 8 -65.63 52.62 27.00
CA LYS A 8 -64.25 52.15 26.95
C LYS A 8 -64.18 50.86 26.12
N ILE A 9 -63.48 50.93 25.00
CA ILE A 9 -62.96 49.77 24.27
C ILE A 9 -62.14 48.94 25.28
N PRO A 10 -62.30 47.61 25.38
CA PRO A 10 -61.45 46.81 26.25
C PRO A 10 -60.00 46.93 25.78
N GLU A 11 -59.16 47.62 26.56
CA GLU A 11 -57.71 47.61 26.36
C GLU A 11 -57.23 46.17 26.54
N LEU A 12 -56.80 45.55 25.44
CA LEU A 12 -56.09 44.28 25.47
C LEU A 12 -54.78 44.48 26.22
N ASP A 13 -54.74 44.09 27.49
CA ASP A 13 -53.49 44.06 28.26
C ASP A 13 -52.60 42.93 27.73
N PHE A 14 -51.66 43.28 26.84
CA PHE A 14 -50.64 42.37 26.32
C PHE A 14 -49.60 41.94 27.35
N ASP A 15 -49.77 42.38 28.59
CA ASP A 15 -48.81 42.35 29.68
C ASP A 15 -49.41 41.75 30.97
N THR A 16 -50.48 40.96 30.81
CA THR A 16 -51.04 40.14 31.91
C THR A 16 -49.96 39.30 32.58
N PRO A 17 -50.08 38.99 33.89
CA PRO A 17 -49.13 38.16 34.62
C PRO A 17 -48.87 36.79 33.96
N ALA A 18 -49.90 36.21 33.32
CA ALA A 18 -49.80 34.96 32.57
C ALA A 18 -48.94 35.10 31.32
N LEU A 19 -49.15 36.13 30.49
CA LEU A 19 -48.35 36.38 29.28
C LEU A 19 -46.90 36.73 29.61
N LYS A 20 -46.65 37.48 30.70
CA LYS A 20 -45.28 37.75 31.19
C LYS A 20 -44.57 36.48 31.64
N ARG A 21 -45.27 35.56 32.31
CA ARG A 21 -44.73 34.23 32.67
C ARG A 21 -44.43 33.40 31.42
N HIS A 22 -45.33 33.37 30.43
CA HIS A 22 -45.10 32.66 29.17
C HIS A 22 -43.92 33.23 28.36
N ARG A 23 -43.75 34.56 28.29
CA ARG A 23 -42.60 35.21 27.64
C ARG A 23 -41.29 34.87 28.34
N LYS A 24 -41.25 34.88 29.69
CA LYS A 24 -40.07 34.47 30.46
C LYS A 24 -39.71 33.00 30.23
N VAL A 25 -40.70 32.11 30.22
CA VAL A 25 -40.49 30.68 29.92
C VAL A 25 -40.01 30.48 28.49
N ARG A 26 -40.58 31.19 27.51
CA ARG A 26 -40.13 31.12 26.11
C ARG A 26 -38.69 31.65 25.95
N ALA A 27 -38.38 32.82 26.52
CA ALA A 27 -37.03 33.38 26.46
C ALA A 27 -35.99 32.46 27.13
N PHE A 28 -36.35 31.81 28.23
CA PHE A 28 -35.52 30.77 28.84
C PHE A 28 -35.32 29.59 27.89
N LYS A 29 -36.39 29.04 27.30
CA LYS A 29 -36.31 27.94 26.33
C LYS A 29 -35.47 28.31 25.11
N ASP A 30 -35.67 29.48 24.52
CA ASP A 30 -34.91 29.95 23.35
C ASP A 30 -33.43 30.11 23.68
N ARG A 31 -33.10 30.65 24.87
CA ARG A 31 -31.72 30.79 25.33
C ARG A 31 -31.07 29.43 25.62
N SER A 32 -31.78 28.53 26.29
CA SER A 32 -31.32 27.16 26.53
C SER A 32 -31.10 26.39 25.23
N ALA A 33 -31.98 26.55 24.24
CA ALA A 33 -31.83 25.94 22.92
C ALA A 33 -30.61 26.49 22.17
N SER A 34 -30.42 27.82 22.14
CA SER A 34 -29.26 28.45 21.50
C SER A 34 -27.94 28.02 22.14
N VAL A 35 -27.87 27.97 23.47
CA VAL A 35 -26.70 27.44 24.20
C VAL A 35 -26.50 25.96 23.90
N GLY A 36 -27.56 25.15 23.89
CA GLY A 36 -27.48 23.73 23.54
C GLY A 36 -26.94 23.49 22.13
N ILE A 37 -27.41 24.26 21.14
CA ILE A 37 -26.92 24.19 19.74
C ILE A 37 -25.45 24.62 19.66
N ALA A 38 -25.07 25.70 20.35
CA ALA A 38 -23.69 26.18 20.35
C ALA A 38 -22.73 25.17 21.01
N ILE A 39 -23.12 24.58 22.14
CA ILE A 39 -22.33 23.53 22.82
C ILE A 39 -22.23 22.30 21.92
N GLY A 40 -23.34 21.83 21.34
CA GLY A 40 -23.35 20.68 20.44
C GLY A 40 -22.50 20.89 19.18
N GLY A 41 -22.59 22.07 18.55
CA GLY A 41 -21.75 22.43 17.41
C GLY A 41 -20.27 22.48 17.79
N SER A 42 -19.94 23.11 18.92
CA SER A 42 -18.57 23.18 19.43
C SER A 42 -18.01 21.81 19.79
N SER A 43 -18.83 20.91 20.35
CA SER A 43 -18.40 19.56 20.71
C SER A 43 -18.14 18.69 19.48
N VAL A 44 -18.91 18.84 18.40
CA VAL A 44 -18.65 18.14 17.13
C VAL A 44 -17.33 18.59 16.53
N ILE A 45 -17.07 19.91 16.51
CA ILE A 45 -15.79 20.44 16.02
C ILE A 45 -14.63 19.92 16.87
N LEU A 46 -14.77 19.95 18.20
CA LEU A 46 -13.76 19.41 19.11
C LEU A 46 -13.52 17.92 18.88
N ALA A 47 -14.58 17.12 18.70
CA ALA A 47 -14.45 15.69 18.42
C ALA A 47 -13.72 15.42 17.10
N VAL A 48 -14.06 16.15 16.04
CA VAL A 48 -13.38 16.04 14.73
C VAL A 48 -11.90 16.43 14.84
N LEU A 49 -11.60 17.50 15.58
CA LEU A 49 -10.21 17.90 15.84
C LEU A 49 -9.46 16.84 16.66
N LEU A 50 -10.07 16.28 17.70
CA LEU A 50 -9.47 15.21 18.51
C LEU A 50 -9.21 13.95 17.67
N ILE A 51 -10.12 13.57 16.77
CA ILE A 51 -9.89 12.47 15.83
C ILE A 51 -8.70 12.79 14.93
N CYS A 52 -8.62 14.01 14.38
CA CYS A 52 -7.49 14.43 13.57
C CYS A 52 -6.16 14.38 14.35
N PHE A 53 -6.14 14.83 15.60
CA PHE A 53 -4.97 14.76 16.46
C PHE A 53 -4.59 13.31 16.78
N TYR A 54 -5.57 12.45 17.04
CA TYR A 54 -5.33 11.04 17.30
C TYR A 54 -4.74 10.33 16.08
N LEU A 55 -5.30 10.56 14.88
CA LEU A 55 -4.73 10.03 13.63
C LEU A 55 -3.29 10.52 13.43
N MET A 56 -3.03 11.80 13.66
CA MET A 56 -1.68 12.36 13.54
C MET A 56 -0.71 11.78 14.58
N TYR A 57 -1.17 11.53 15.80
CA TYR A 57 -0.39 10.90 16.87
C TYR A 57 0.01 9.46 16.51
N GLU A 58 -0.92 8.66 15.98
CA GLU A 58 -0.60 7.28 15.56
C GLU A 58 0.33 7.22 14.35
N VAL A 59 0.29 8.23 13.48
CA VAL A 59 1.11 8.32 12.27
C VAL A 59 2.50 8.88 12.54
N ALA A 60 2.67 9.73 13.57
CA ALA A 60 3.94 10.42 13.84
C ALA A 60 5.17 9.48 13.97
N PRO A 61 5.09 8.31 14.65
CA PRO A 61 6.22 7.38 14.76
C PRO A 61 6.70 6.80 13.42
N LEU A 62 5.85 6.76 12.38
CA LEU A 62 6.30 6.31 11.06
C LEU A 62 7.41 7.20 10.49
N PHE A 63 7.45 8.47 10.91
CA PHE A 63 8.39 9.46 10.40
C PHE A 63 9.41 9.92 11.44
N SER A 64 9.45 9.32 12.64
CA SER A 64 10.53 9.55 13.58
C SER A 64 11.84 8.96 13.07
N GLY A 65 12.96 9.59 13.42
CA GLY A 65 14.29 9.03 13.18
C GLY A 65 14.56 7.84 14.08
N ALA A 66 15.56 7.03 13.74
CA ALA A 66 16.06 5.99 14.62
C ALA A 66 17.15 6.55 15.54
N SER A 67 17.40 5.89 16.66
CA SER A 67 18.48 6.25 17.60
C SER A 67 19.47 5.11 17.77
N ILE A 68 20.71 5.47 18.08
CA ILE A 68 21.79 4.53 18.39
C ILE A 68 22.49 5.00 19.67
N GLU A 69 22.57 4.13 20.68
CA GLU A 69 23.18 4.45 21.97
C GLU A 69 24.24 3.41 22.35
N GLN A 70 25.45 3.86 22.67
CA GLN A 70 26.48 2.96 23.18
C GLN A 70 26.14 2.49 24.59
N LYS A 71 26.09 1.18 24.80
CA LYS A 71 25.88 0.59 26.14
C LYS A 71 27.20 0.11 26.74
N ASP A 72 27.95 -0.68 25.99
CA ASP A 72 29.11 -1.41 26.50
C ASP A 72 30.32 -1.26 25.59
N SER A 73 31.52 -1.37 26.18
CA SER A 73 32.80 -1.39 25.48
C SER A 73 33.82 -2.23 26.25
N TYR A 74 34.52 -3.12 25.54
CA TYR A 74 35.47 -4.06 26.12
C TYR A 74 36.53 -4.47 25.10
N ALA A 75 37.61 -5.11 25.57
CA ALA A 75 38.64 -5.64 24.69
C ALA A 75 38.09 -6.79 23.82
N VAL A 76 38.65 -6.97 22.61
CA VAL A 76 38.23 -8.05 21.70
C VAL A 76 38.35 -9.41 22.40
N PRO A 77 37.26 -10.19 22.51
CA PRO A 77 37.29 -11.50 23.17
C PRO A 77 38.25 -12.47 22.47
N ALA A 78 39.17 -13.06 23.24
CA ALA A 78 40.27 -13.90 22.73
C ALA A 78 41.11 -13.20 21.63
N ALA A 79 41.57 -11.98 21.89
CA ALA A 79 42.40 -11.19 20.98
C ALA A 79 43.69 -11.91 20.54
N GLU A 80 44.19 -12.86 21.34
CA GLU A 80 45.33 -13.70 21.00
C GLU A 80 45.11 -14.63 19.79
N SER A 81 43.86 -14.89 19.40
CA SER A 81 43.50 -15.71 18.24
C SER A 81 43.57 -14.96 16.88
N GLY A 82 43.97 -13.68 16.87
CA GLY A 82 44.14 -12.88 15.64
C GLY A 82 43.00 -11.88 15.42
N LYS A 83 42.85 -11.36 14.20
CA LYS A 83 41.75 -10.43 13.82
C LYS A 83 40.41 -11.16 13.68
N SER A 84 39.30 -10.43 13.70
CA SER A 84 37.97 -11.01 13.45
C SER A 84 37.72 -11.17 11.95
N LEU A 85 37.26 -12.36 11.55
CA LEU A 85 36.74 -12.66 10.21
C LEU A 85 35.22 -12.48 10.14
N TYR A 86 34.53 -12.73 11.25
CA TYR A 86 33.09 -12.59 11.37
C TYR A 86 32.70 -12.30 12.81
N LEU A 87 31.62 -11.55 12.98
CA LEU A 87 31.08 -11.14 14.24
C LEU A 87 29.56 -11.14 14.14
N THR A 88 28.88 -11.69 15.14
CA THR A 88 27.41 -11.63 15.25
C THR A 88 26.98 -11.85 16.70
N SER A 89 25.68 -11.89 16.95
CA SER A 89 25.11 -12.25 18.24
C SER A 89 23.88 -13.17 18.10
N GLU A 90 23.49 -13.76 19.21
CA GLU A 90 22.24 -14.51 19.31
C GLU A 90 21.03 -13.57 19.39
N GLU A 91 19.82 -14.12 19.28
CA GLU A 91 18.58 -13.36 19.05
C GLU A 91 18.28 -12.25 20.08
N GLN A 92 18.65 -12.42 21.35
CA GLN A 92 18.48 -11.40 22.41
C GLN A 92 19.72 -10.51 22.61
N ALA A 93 20.78 -10.71 21.82
CA ALA A 93 22.07 -10.06 21.99
C ALA A 93 22.68 -10.24 23.40
N GLU A 94 22.49 -11.42 24.01
CA GLU A 94 23.15 -11.80 25.27
C GLU A 94 24.48 -12.51 25.02
N VAL A 95 24.53 -13.35 23.97
CA VAL A 95 25.72 -14.12 23.58
C VAL A 95 26.21 -13.64 22.22
N GLY A 96 27.43 -13.10 22.18
CA GLY A 96 28.15 -12.76 20.97
C GLY A 96 28.91 -13.97 20.42
N PHE A 97 29.13 -13.97 19.11
CA PHE A 97 29.90 -14.97 18.40
C PHE A 97 30.92 -14.29 17.50
N ARG A 98 32.16 -14.75 17.58
CA ARG A 98 33.30 -14.23 16.82
C ARG A 98 34.04 -15.38 16.17
N VAL A 99 34.35 -15.24 14.89
CA VAL A 99 35.28 -16.11 14.18
C VAL A 99 36.61 -15.36 14.04
N ALA A 100 37.69 -15.91 14.60
CA ALA A 100 39.01 -15.31 14.51
C ALA A 100 39.77 -15.76 13.25
N GLU A 101 40.82 -15.03 12.88
CA GLU A 101 41.68 -15.27 11.71
C GLU A 101 42.34 -16.65 11.71
N ASN A 102 42.63 -17.20 12.89
CA ASN A 102 43.14 -18.56 13.04
C ASN A 102 42.07 -19.65 12.89
N GLY A 103 40.80 -19.28 12.67
CA GLY A 103 39.65 -20.17 12.54
C GLY A 103 38.93 -20.50 13.85
N ASP A 104 39.41 -20.02 15.01
CA ASP A 104 38.78 -20.26 16.30
C ASP A 104 37.40 -19.59 16.36
N MET A 105 36.44 -20.32 16.94
CA MET A 105 35.05 -19.89 17.11
C MET A 105 34.82 -19.55 18.58
N VAL A 106 34.64 -18.27 18.87
CA VAL A 106 34.63 -17.71 20.23
C VAL A 106 33.25 -17.20 20.57
N TYR A 107 32.62 -17.82 21.57
CA TYR A 107 31.42 -17.31 22.21
C TYR A 107 31.77 -16.43 23.40
N PHE A 108 31.11 -15.29 23.52
CA PHE A 108 31.34 -14.34 24.60
C PHE A 108 30.04 -13.69 25.06
N LYS A 109 30.01 -13.12 26.26
CA LYS A 109 28.86 -12.34 26.74
C LYS A 109 28.92 -10.94 26.15
N VAL A 110 27.82 -10.48 25.53
CA VAL A 110 27.77 -9.14 24.92
C VAL A 110 27.89 -8.02 25.95
N ALA A 111 27.42 -8.24 27.18
CA ALA A 111 27.41 -7.23 28.23
C ALA A 111 28.81 -6.84 28.75
N ASP A 112 29.79 -7.75 28.74
CA ASP A 112 31.11 -7.50 29.34
C ASP A 112 32.30 -8.04 28.54
N GLY A 113 32.05 -8.76 27.44
CA GLY A 113 33.09 -9.37 26.60
C GLY A 113 33.72 -10.63 27.19
N SER A 114 33.22 -11.16 28.32
CA SER A 114 33.78 -12.37 28.92
C SER A 114 33.57 -13.58 28.00
N VAL A 115 34.64 -14.35 27.78
CA VAL A 115 34.60 -15.56 26.95
C VAL A 115 33.80 -16.65 27.66
N ILE A 116 32.77 -17.15 26.99
CA ILE A 116 31.94 -18.27 27.44
C ILE A 116 32.60 -19.58 27.01
N GLU A 117 32.97 -19.67 25.73
CA GLU A 117 33.57 -20.86 25.13
C GLU A 117 34.46 -20.46 23.95
N ASN A 118 35.59 -21.14 23.78
CA ASN A 118 36.48 -20.97 22.63
C ASN A 118 36.68 -22.34 21.97
N VAL A 119 35.93 -22.58 20.89
CA VAL A 119 35.97 -23.82 20.12
C VAL A 119 37.09 -23.71 19.10
N LYS A 120 38.12 -24.55 19.27
CA LYS A 120 39.25 -24.62 18.35
C LYS A 120 38.83 -25.21 17.01
N ASN A 121 39.34 -24.64 15.94
CA ASN A 121 39.11 -25.17 14.60
C ASN A 121 39.77 -26.57 14.46
N PRO A 122 39.01 -27.62 14.09
CA PRO A 122 39.53 -28.99 14.09
C PRO A 122 40.59 -29.25 13.01
N LEU A 123 40.61 -28.45 11.94
CA LEU A 123 41.55 -28.59 10.81
C LEU A 123 42.65 -27.52 10.82
N GLY A 124 42.71 -26.68 11.85
CA GLY A 124 43.72 -25.63 12.01
C GLY A 124 43.37 -24.32 11.31
N GLN A 125 44.37 -23.64 10.77
CA GLN A 125 44.19 -22.30 10.19
C GLN A 125 43.56 -22.36 8.80
N PRO A 126 42.40 -21.70 8.58
CA PRO A 126 41.74 -21.66 7.28
C PRO A 126 42.45 -20.71 6.30
N THR A 127 42.32 -20.98 5.00
CA THR A 127 42.78 -20.12 3.91
C THR A 127 41.68 -19.21 3.37
N ALA A 128 40.41 -19.60 3.54
CA ALA A 128 39.25 -18.78 3.20
C ALA A 128 38.09 -19.04 4.18
N PHE A 129 37.18 -18.07 4.28
CA PHE A 129 36.01 -18.13 5.16
C PHE A 129 34.77 -17.63 4.41
N ALA A 130 33.63 -18.24 4.67
CA ALA A 130 32.35 -17.83 4.13
C ALA A 130 31.23 -17.99 5.17
N VAL A 131 30.23 -17.12 5.07
CA VAL A 131 28.96 -17.26 5.78
C VAL A 131 27.93 -17.68 4.73
N GLU A 132 27.12 -18.69 5.04
CA GLU A 132 26.01 -19.07 4.16
C GLU A 132 24.99 -17.92 4.15
N SER A 133 24.40 -17.62 5.30
CA SER A 133 23.59 -16.43 5.50
C SER A 133 23.61 -16.00 6.96
N ASP A 134 23.33 -14.73 7.19
CA ASP A 134 23.22 -14.16 8.53
C ASP A 134 22.07 -14.83 9.34
N THR A 135 21.12 -15.51 8.67
CA THR A 135 19.98 -16.18 9.29
C THR A 135 20.18 -17.67 9.56
N SER A 136 20.90 -18.41 8.70
CA SER A 136 21.12 -19.86 8.86
C SER A 136 22.07 -20.22 9.99
N ARG A 137 22.89 -19.25 10.41
CA ARG A 137 23.97 -19.41 11.41
C ARG A 137 25.03 -20.44 10.98
N MET A 138 25.08 -20.73 9.68
CA MET A 138 26.04 -21.65 9.09
C MET A 138 27.21 -20.88 8.50
N ILE A 139 28.41 -21.37 8.80
CA ILE A 139 29.68 -20.82 8.34
C ILE A 139 30.53 -21.94 7.74
N ALA A 140 31.45 -21.58 6.86
CA ALA A 140 32.34 -22.51 6.21
C ALA A 140 33.77 -22.00 6.18
N PHE A 141 34.72 -22.93 6.31
CA PHE A 141 36.15 -22.69 6.32
C PHE A 141 36.80 -23.53 5.23
N ALA A 142 37.61 -22.93 4.36
CA ALA A 142 38.43 -23.67 3.40
C ALA A 142 39.88 -23.78 3.91
N TYR A 143 40.58 -24.85 3.51
CA TYR A 143 41.96 -25.12 3.93
C TYR A 143 42.90 -25.31 2.74
N ALA A 144 44.21 -25.25 3.01
CA ALA A 144 45.24 -25.33 1.99
C ALA A 144 45.27 -26.66 1.21
N ASP A 145 44.65 -27.71 1.74
CA ASP A 145 44.50 -29.02 1.10
C ASP A 145 43.19 -29.16 0.30
N GLY A 146 42.43 -28.06 0.15
CA GLY A 146 41.20 -28.02 -0.64
C GLY A 146 39.96 -28.56 0.06
N ARG A 147 40.06 -28.94 1.34
CA ARG A 147 38.89 -29.29 2.15
C ARG A 147 38.11 -28.06 2.59
N VAL A 148 36.80 -28.24 2.78
CA VAL A 148 35.87 -27.25 3.34
C VAL A 148 35.16 -27.83 4.56
N LEU A 149 35.33 -27.19 5.72
CA LEU A 149 34.63 -27.52 6.95
C LEU A 149 33.41 -26.62 7.12
N VAL A 150 32.24 -27.22 7.25
CA VAL A 150 30.99 -26.50 7.52
C VAL A 150 30.63 -26.63 8.99
N ALA A 151 30.43 -25.50 9.65
CA ALA A 151 30.08 -25.40 11.06
C ALA A 151 28.77 -24.61 11.22
N GLN A 152 27.96 -24.97 12.20
CA GLN A 152 26.69 -24.32 12.50
C GLN A 152 26.61 -23.91 13.96
N GLN A 153 26.18 -22.67 14.20
CA GLN A 153 26.02 -22.15 15.56
C GLN A 153 24.67 -22.61 16.13
N VAL A 154 24.71 -23.23 17.30
CA VAL A 154 23.54 -23.71 18.03
C VAL A 154 23.46 -23.02 19.39
N TYR A 155 22.25 -22.59 19.77
CA TYR A 155 22.00 -21.90 21.02
C TYR A 155 20.89 -22.63 21.78
N LYS A 156 21.27 -23.37 22.81
CA LYS A 156 20.32 -24.16 23.62
C LYS A 156 19.84 -23.34 24.81
N THR A 157 18.56 -23.02 24.82
CA THR A 157 17.92 -22.33 25.95
C THR A 157 17.47 -23.34 27.00
N THR A 158 17.94 -23.17 28.24
CA THR A 158 17.55 -23.98 29.41
C THR A 158 17.04 -23.07 30.52
N TYR A 159 16.34 -23.64 31.50
CA TYR A 159 15.78 -22.91 32.65
C TYR A 159 16.20 -23.52 34.00
N PRO A 160 17.51 -23.59 34.30
CA PRO A 160 17.97 -24.00 35.63
C PRO A 160 17.40 -23.05 36.69
N GLU A 161 16.77 -23.60 37.73
CA GLU A 161 16.21 -22.84 38.86
C GLU A 161 15.17 -21.74 38.47
N GLY A 162 14.61 -21.83 37.26
CA GLY A 162 13.62 -20.86 36.74
C GLY A 162 14.23 -19.65 36.02
N GLU A 163 15.56 -19.55 35.91
CA GLU A 163 16.24 -18.49 35.15
C GLU A 163 16.64 -18.98 33.75
N ARG A 164 16.42 -18.15 32.73
CA ARG A 164 16.80 -18.48 31.36
C ARG A 164 18.32 -18.45 31.21
N VAL A 165 18.91 -19.54 30.75
CA VAL A 165 20.34 -19.64 30.42
C VAL A 165 20.50 -20.15 28.99
N ILE A 166 21.29 -19.43 28.20
CA ILE A 166 21.63 -19.80 26.82
C ILE A 166 23.00 -20.47 26.83
N THR A 167 23.06 -21.74 26.41
CA THR A 167 24.31 -22.48 26.23
C THR A 167 24.62 -22.58 24.74
N PRO A 168 25.63 -21.84 24.24
CA PRO A 168 26.06 -21.97 22.86
C PRO A 168 26.83 -23.28 22.63
N SER A 169 26.84 -23.76 21.39
CA SER A 169 27.68 -24.86 20.93
C SER A 169 27.84 -24.82 19.40
N ILE A 170 28.90 -25.43 18.88
CA ILE A 170 29.09 -25.62 17.43
C ILE A 170 28.74 -27.06 17.06
N GLU A 171 27.91 -27.21 16.04
CA GLU A 171 27.66 -28.48 15.37
C GLU A 171 28.35 -28.49 14.00
N TYR A 172 28.70 -29.69 13.53
CA TYR A 172 29.31 -29.91 12.21
C TYR A 172 28.37 -30.80 11.39
N PRO A 173 27.38 -30.23 10.68
CA PRO A 173 26.33 -31.01 10.02
C PRO A 173 26.86 -32.05 9.01
N TYR A 174 28.03 -31.79 8.46
CA TYR A 174 28.71 -32.65 7.47
C TYR A 174 29.97 -33.32 8.03
N GLY A 175 30.10 -33.37 9.35
CA GLY A 175 31.24 -33.97 10.04
C GLY A 175 32.46 -33.05 10.17
N THR A 176 33.43 -33.48 10.97
CA THR A 176 34.63 -32.70 11.32
C THR A 176 35.81 -32.90 10.38
N GLU A 177 35.74 -33.87 9.46
CA GLU A 177 36.83 -34.18 8.53
C GLU A 177 36.90 -33.17 7.36
N GLY A 178 35.79 -32.46 7.10
CA GLY A 178 35.63 -31.55 5.96
C GLY A 178 35.25 -32.28 4.67
N ILE A 179 34.61 -31.55 3.77
CA ILE A 179 34.25 -31.99 2.41
C ILE A 179 35.43 -31.67 1.48
N GLN A 180 35.85 -32.60 0.63
CA GLN A 180 36.87 -32.30 -0.39
C GLN A 180 36.23 -31.43 -1.48
N ALA A 181 36.55 -30.14 -1.52
CA ALA A 181 35.93 -29.21 -2.48
C ALA A 181 36.82 -28.92 -3.70
N ALA A 182 38.13 -29.05 -3.55
CA ALA A 182 39.10 -28.84 -4.63
C ALA A 182 40.41 -29.58 -4.41
N ASP A 183 41.20 -29.77 -5.46
CA ASP A 183 42.58 -30.31 -5.38
C ASP A 183 43.65 -29.21 -5.22
N PHE A 184 43.22 -27.97 -4.95
CA PHE A 184 44.08 -26.79 -4.79
C PHE A 184 43.70 -26.00 -3.52
N ALA A 185 44.58 -25.12 -3.06
CA ALA A 185 44.36 -24.26 -1.89
C ALA A 185 43.38 -23.11 -2.22
N PRO A 186 42.15 -23.09 -1.66
CA PRO A 186 41.18 -22.03 -1.93
C PRO A 186 41.55 -20.73 -1.24
N ARG A 187 41.39 -19.60 -1.93
CA ARG A 187 41.52 -18.23 -1.42
C ARG A 187 40.17 -17.57 -1.17
N HIS A 188 39.16 -17.94 -1.94
CA HIS A 188 37.79 -17.50 -1.77
C HIS A 188 36.87 -18.72 -1.67
N LEU A 189 35.83 -18.57 -0.87
CA LEU A 189 34.82 -19.59 -0.62
C LEU A 189 33.45 -18.93 -0.65
N SER A 190 32.48 -19.62 -1.21
CA SER A 190 31.06 -19.30 -1.08
C SER A 190 30.30 -20.60 -0.82
N ILE A 191 29.27 -20.53 0.01
CA ILE A 191 28.43 -21.67 0.39
C ILE A 191 26.98 -21.26 0.31
N ARG A 192 26.14 -22.15 -0.22
CA ARG A 192 24.68 -22.03 -0.21
C ARG A 192 24.10 -23.37 0.15
N ASP A 193 23.22 -23.40 1.14
CA ASP A 193 22.59 -24.63 1.65
C ASP A 193 21.07 -24.48 1.62
N ASN A 194 20.36 -25.48 1.10
CA ASN A 194 18.91 -25.56 1.21
C ASN A 194 18.48 -27.00 1.57
N GLU A 195 17.17 -27.26 1.63
CA GLU A 195 16.65 -28.58 2.05
C GLU A 195 17.12 -29.72 1.12
N ASP A 196 17.26 -29.46 -0.17
CA ASP A 196 17.54 -30.49 -1.19
C ASP A 196 19.02 -30.65 -1.51
N ARG A 197 19.84 -29.59 -1.38
CA ARG A 197 21.24 -29.58 -1.81
C ARG A 197 22.07 -28.48 -1.16
N MET A 198 23.38 -28.69 -1.14
CA MET A 198 24.38 -27.67 -0.85
C MET A 198 25.23 -27.42 -2.08
N THR A 199 25.58 -26.16 -2.34
CA THR A 199 26.58 -25.79 -3.35
C THR A 199 27.72 -25.03 -2.69
N LEU A 200 28.95 -25.44 -3.00
CA LEU A 200 30.21 -24.80 -2.62
C LEU A 200 30.87 -24.26 -3.88
N ALA A 201 31.37 -23.03 -3.82
CA ALA A 201 32.23 -22.48 -4.86
C ALA A 201 33.56 -22.08 -4.22
N VAL A 202 34.67 -22.53 -4.81
CA VAL A 202 36.03 -22.27 -4.33
C VAL A 202 36.89 -21.73 -5.46
N VAL A 203 37.66 -20.68 -5.17
CA VAL A 203 38.59 -20.06 -6.12
C VAL A 203 39.97 -19.98 -5.49
N GLY A 204 40.97 -20.54 -6.15
CA GLY A 204 42.37 -20.52 -5.76
C GLY A 204 43.17 -19.46 -6.53
N ASP A 205 44.48 -19.65 -6.66
CA ASP A 205 45.36 -18.67 -7.33
C ASP A 205 45.28 -18.74 -8.88
N GLN A 206 44.86 -19.89 -9.45
CA GLN A 206 44.78 -20.11 -10.92
C GLN A 206 43.61 -21.02 -11.36
N GLN A 207 42.85 -21.56 -10.41
CA GLN A 207 41.79 -22.54 -10.65
C GLN A 207 40.56 -22.19 -9.83
N ALA A 208 39.39 -22.57 -10.31
CA ALA A 208 38.11 -22.38 -9.64
C ALA A 208 37.25 -23.62 -9.85
N GLN A 209 36.52 -24.04 -8.82
CA GLN A 209 35.69 -25.24 -8.84
C GLN A 209 34.37 -25.00 -8.11
N VAL A 210 33.29 -25.57 -8.64
CA VAL A 210 32.00 -25.66 -7.96
C VAL A 210 31.73 -27.11 -7.60
N VAL A 211 31.25 -27.33 -6.39
CA VAL A 211 30.85 -28.65 -5.89
C VAL A 211 29.40 -28.58 -5.43
N ARG A 212 28.59 -29.53 -5.87
CA ARG A 212 27.19 -29.68 -5.49
C ARG A 212 27.01 -30.99 -4.75
N LEU A 213 26.45 -30.90 -3.56
CA LEU A 213 26.09 -32.03 -2.72
C LEU A 213 24.57 -32.13 -2.67
N SER A 214 24.00 -33.12 -3.37
CA SER A 214 22.56 -33.40 -3.31
C SER A 214 22.25 -34.22 -2.06
N LYS A 215 21.20 -33.86 -1.33
CA LYS A 215 20.77 -34.49 -0.07
C LYS A 215 19.60 -35.42 -0.35
N ASP A 216 19.87 -36.71 -0.44
CA ASP A 216 18.82 -37.72 -0.64
C ASP A 216 18.50 -38.40 0.70
N VAL A 217 17.26 -38.28 1.16
CA VAL A 217 16.81 -39.00 2.37
C VAL A 217 16.42 -40.42 1.99
N ASN A 218 17.11 -41.40 2.54
CA ASN A 218 16.77 -42.80 2.35
C ASN A 218 15.41 -43.10 3.00
N PHE A 219 14.41 -43.44 2.19
CA PHE A 219 13.02 -43.66 2.65
C PHE A 219 12.85 -44.77 3.70
N ILE A 220 13.83 -45.67 3.87
CA ILE A 220 13.76 -46.80 4.80
C ILE A 220 14.54 -46.51 6.08
N THR A 221 15.74 -45.94 5.96
CA THR A 221 16.63 -45.69 7.11
C THR A 221 16.53 -44.27 7.67
N GLU A 222 15.87 -43.36 6.95
CA GLU A 222 15.86 -41.91 7.22
C GLU A 222 17.26 -41.26 7.23
N GLU A 223 18.30 -41.97 6.77
CA GLU A 223 19.66 -41.45 6.64
C GLU A 223 19.78 -40.58 5.39
N VAL A 224 20.51 -39.46 5.49
CA VAL A 224 20.81 -38.58 4.36
C VAL A 224 22.03 -39.13 3.62
N GLU A 225 21.83 -39.61 2.40
CA GLU A 225 22.90 -39.91 1.44
C GLU A 225 23.27 -38.62 0.69
N LEU A 226 24.57 -38.35 0.59
CA LEU A 226 25.09 -37.20 -0.15
C LEU A 226 25.65 -37.67 -1.49
N THR A 227 25.11 -37.15 -2.58
CA THR A 227 25.65 -37.35 -3.93
C THR A 227 26.45 -36.11 -4.32
N GLU A 228 27.71 -36.29 -4.71
CA GLU A 228 28.64 -35.22 -5.05
C GLU A 228 28.83 -35.12 -6.56
N ASP A 229 28.58 -33.93 -7.10
CA ASP A 229 28.95 -33.53 -8.45
C ASP A 229 29.90 -32.33 -8.37
N SER A 230 30.91 -32.27 -9.24
CA SER A 230 31.81 -31.12 -9.28
C SER A 230 32.23 -30.77 -10.71
N ALA A 231 32.52 -29.49 -10.92
CA ALA A 231 32.98 -28.98 -12.21
C ALA A 231 33.94 -27.81 -12.06
N ASP A 232 34.89 -27.73 -12.99
CA ASP A 232 35.78 -26.59 -13.13
C ASP A 232 35.01 -25.38 -13.65
N ILE A 233 35.29 -24.21 -13.06
CA ILE A 233 34.71 -22.93 -13.48
C ILE A 233 35.79 -22.13 -14.20
N PRO A 234 35.47 -21.38 -15.27
CA PRO A 234 36.42 -20.46 -15.89
C PRO A 234 37.05 -19.52 -14.85
N PHE A 235 38.37 -19.55 -14.74
CA PHE A 235 39.11 -18.76 -13.75
C PHE A 235 39.02 -17.26 -14.05
N VAL A 236 38.68 -16.47 -13.03
CA VAL A 236 38.65 -15.00 -13.09
C VAL A 236 39.81 -14.44 -12.28
N ASP A 237 40.76 -13.81 -12.97
CA ASP A 237 41.94 -13.22 -12.33
C ASP A 237 41.55 -12.04 -11.42
N GLY A 238 42.24 -11.93 -10.29
CA GLY A 238 41.98 -10.89 -9.29
C GLY A 238 40.63 -11.00 -8.59
N THR A 239 40.08 -12.22 -8.46
CA THR A 239 38.85 -12.48 -7.68
C THR A 239 38.94 -11.82 -6.30
N HIS A 240 37.90 -11.08 -5.94
CA HIS A 240 37.79 -10.39 -4.66
C HIS A 240 36.55 -10.86 -3.88
N SER A 241 35.43 -11.07 -4.57
CA SER A 241 34.19 -11.56 -3.97
C SER A 241 33.56 -12.69 -4.78
N LEU A 242 32.88 -13.60 -4.07
CA LEU A 242 32.30 -14.82 -4.60
C LEU A 242 30.94 -15.08 -3.95
N LEU A 243 29.86 -15.09 -4.73
CA LEU A 243 28.50 -15.29 -4.22
C LEU A 243 27.72 -16.30 -5.07
N ILE A 244 27.05 -17.24 -4.41
CA ILE A 244 26.07 -18.15 -5.05
C ILE A 244 24.66 -17.58 -4.87
N SER A 245 23.85 -17.55 -5.93
CA SER A 245 22.45 -17.10 -5.88
C SER A 245 21.60 -17.91 -4.89
N GLY A 246 20.58 -17.30 -4.29
CA GLY A 246 19.74 -17.98 -3.29
C GLY A 246 19.04 -19.24 -3.84
N ASP A 247 18.69 -19.23 -5.13
CA ASP A 247 18.15 -20.37 -5.86
C ASP A 247 19.21 -21.34 -6.43
N GLN A 248 20.49 -21.10 -6.13
CA GLN A 248 21.66 -21.91 -6.56
C GLN A 248 21.77 -22.09 -8.09
N ARG A 249 21.26 -21.14 -8.88
CA ARG A 249 21.31 -21.15 -10.35
C ARG A 249 22.50 -20.40 -10.92
N TYR A 250 22.98 -19.38 -10.23
CA TYR A 250 24.03 -18.50 -10.71
C TYR A 250 25.17 -18.38 -9.70
N LEU A 251 26.39 -18.26 -10.22
CA LEU A 251 27.58 -17.93 -9.45
C LEU A 251 28.12 -16.58 -9.91
N TYR A 252 28.30 -15.68 -8.97
CA TYR A 252 28.84 -14.34 -9.20
C TYR A 252 30.29 -14.27 -8.73
N VAL A 253 31.21 -13.97 -9.65
CA VAL A 253 32.64 -13.80 -9.36
C VAL A 253 33.03 -12.38 -9.71
N ALA A 254 33.36 -11.57 -8.70
CA ALA A 254 33.71 -10.15 -8.89
C ALA A 254 35.18 -9.88 -8.52
N ASN A 255 35.85 -9.06 -9.31
CA ASN A 255 37.20 -8.58 -9.01
C ASN A 255 37.18 -7.26 -8.22
N ALA A 256 38.36 -6.81 -7.77
CA ALA A 256 38.48 -5.58 -6.98
C ALA A 256 38.09 -4.30 -7.76
N ALA A 257 38.15 -4.32 -9.10
CA ALA A 257 37.71 -3.20 -9.95
C ALA A 257 36.19 -3.16 -10.17
N GLY A 258 35.44 -4.16 -9.66
CA GLY A 258 33.99 -4.24 -9.82
C GLY A 258 33.52 -4.92 -11.11
N ALA A 259 34.42 -5.46 -11.94
CA ALA A 259 34.02 -6.29 -13.07
C ALA A 259 33.60 -7.67 -12.55
N MET A 260 32.34 -8.03 -12.78
CA MET A 260 31.72 -9.26 -12.32
C MET A 260 31.39 -10.18 -13.49
N SER A 261 31.78 -11.45 -13.37
CA SER A 261 31.34 -12.53 -14.26
C SER A 261 30.23 -13.32 -13.60
N GLU A 262 29.08 -13.43 -14.26
CA GLU A 262 27.97 -14.29 -13.86
C GLU A 262 28.07 -15.62 -14.63
N PHE A 263 28.18 -16.72 -13.91
CA PHE A 263 28.18 -18.07 -14.46
C PHE A 263 26.84 -18.75 -14.18
N ASP A 264 26.29 -19.40 -15.20
CA ASP A 264 25.15 -20.29 -15.07
C ASP A 264 25.64 -21.65 -14.55
N ILE A 265 25.17 -22.04 -13.37
CA ILE A 265 25.52 -23.29 -12.71
C ILE A 265 24.31 -24.22 -12.60
N ARG A 266 23.20 -23.97 -13.32
CA ARG A 266 22.00 -24.84 -13.26
C ARG A 266 22.35 -26.28 -13.61
N ASP A 267 23.07 -26.44 -14.70
CA ASP A 267 23.72 -27.67 -15.11
C ASP A 267 25.20 -27.60 -14.71
N ILE A 268 25.64 -28.47 -13.79
CA ILE A 268 27.03 -28.44 -13.30
C ILE A 268 28.00 -29.01 -14.33
N ASP A 269 27.53 -29.87 -15.24
CA ASP A 269 28.36 -30.45 -16.29
C ASP A 269 28.63 -29.45 -17.43
N ASP A 270 27.86 -28.35 -17.51
CA ASP A 270 27.95 -27.32 -18.54
C ASP A 270 27.90 -25.90 -17.94
N VAL A 271 28.91 -25.56 -17.12
CA VAL A 271 29.03 -24.22 -16.54
C VAL A 271 29.44 -23.21 -17.64
N GLN A 272 28.54 -22.27 -17.95
CA GLN A 272 28.73 -21.27 -19.00
C GLN A 272 28.79 -19.86 -18.42
N LEU A 273 29.62 -19.00 -19.00
CA LEU A 273 29.58 -17.56 -18.73
C LEU A 273 28.29 -16.99 -19.34
N LYS A 274 27.41 -16.48 -18.48
CA LYS A 274 26.12 -15.90 -18.89
C LYS A 274 26.28 -14.44 -19.26
N GLU A 275 26.87 -13.64 -18.38
CA GLU A 275 27.00 -12.20 -18.57
C GLU A 275 28.24 -11.65 -17.84
N GLN A 276 28.79 -10.54 -18.35
CA GLN A 276 29.78 -9.73 -17.65
C GLN A 276 29.18 -8.36 -17.35
N ILE A 277 29.27 -7.95 -16.09
CA ILE A 277 28.61 -6.76 -15.57
C ILE A 277 29.63 -5.92 -14.81
N ASP A 278 29.70 -4.64 -15.11
CA ASP A 278 30.47 -3.67 -14.34
C ASP A 278 29.59 -3.15 -13.19
N LEU A 279 29.90 -3.58 -11.96
CA LEU A 279 29.13 -3.23 -10.76
C LEU A 279 29.46 -1.82 -10.23
N ILE A 280 30.61 -1.27 -10.62
CA ILE A 280 31.19 -0.04 -10.10
C ILE A 280 31.56 0.87 -11.26
N ASP A 281 31.31 2.17 -11.11
CA ASP A 281 31.67 3.18 -12.12
C ASP A 281 32.96 3.90 -11.72
N GLY A 282 33.84 4.16 -12.68
CA GLY A 282 35.05 4.97 -12.50
C GLY A 282 36.22 4.22 -11.85
N ASP A 283 37.04 4.92 -11.06
CA ASP A 283 38.27 4.38 -10.47
C ASP A 283 38.07 3.78 -9.06
N ALA A 284 36.82 3.58 -8.62
CA ALA A 284 36.52 3.02 -7.31
C ALA A 284 36.82 1.51 -7.24
N GLN A 285 36.98 0.99 -6.03
CA GLN A 285 37.24 -0.43 -5.77
C GLN A 285 36.08 -1.06 -5.02
N LEU A 286 35.84 -2.35 -5.26
CA LEU A 286 34.87 -3.15 -4.54
C LEU A 286 35.30 -3.31 -3.08
N VAL A 287 34.43 -2.92 -2.15
CA VAL A 287 34.65 -3.05 -0.70
C VAL A 287 33.94 -4.29 -0.18
N SER A 288 32.68 -4.49 -0.58
CA SER A 288 31.86 -5.59 -0.08
C SER A 288 30.77 -5.93 -1.09
N MET A 289 30.48 -7.23 -1.21
CA MET A 289 29.36 -7.75 -1.99
C MET A 289 28.64 -8.79 -1.13
N ARG A 290 27.38 -8.55 -0.79
CA ARG A 290 26.58 -9.40 0.10
C ARG A 290 25.14 -9.49 -0.36
N TYR A 291 24.43 -10.56 0.02
CA TYR A 291 23.00 -10.64 -0.21
C TYR A 291 22.22 -9.85 0.84
N LEU A 292 21.15 -9.20 0.41
CA LEU A 292 20.09 -8.74 1.31
C LEU A 292 19.25 -9.95 1.79
N LEU A 293 18.46 -9.75 2.85
CA LEU A 293 17.47 -10.74 3.29
C LEU A 293 16.60 -11.25 2.12
N GLY A 294 16.39 -12.57 2.09
CA GLY A 294 15.69 -13.28 1.00
C GLY A 294 16.59 -13.64 -0.19
N GLN A 295 17.87 -13.26 -0.16
CA GLN A 295 18.92 -13.70 -1.10
C GLN A 295 18.60 -13.49 -2.59
N SER A 296 17.67 -12.59 -2.89
CA SER A 296 17.27 -12.22 -4.25
C SER A 296 17.97 -10.93 -4.72
N SER A 297 18.40 -10.08 -3.78
CA SER A 297 19.14 -8.84 -4.05
C SER A 297 20.60 -8.94 -3.63
N VAL A 298 21.50 -8.58 -4.52
CA VAL A 298 22.93 -8.36 -4.27
C VAL A 298 23.17 -6.89 -3.94
N MET A 299 23.81 -6.65 -2.81
CA MET A 299 24.23 -5.33 -2.35
C MET A 299 25.73 -5.18 -2.60
N VAL A 300 26.12 -4.13 -3.30
CA VAL A 300 27.51 -3.84 -3.70
C VAL A 300 27.93 -2.51 -3.10
N ALA A 301 28.94 -2.54 -2.24
CA ALA A 301 29.56 -1.36 -1.63
C ALA A 301 30.91 -1.06 -2.29
N ASP A 302 31.18 0.20 -2.62
CA ASP A 302 32.44 0.64 -3.22
C ASP A 302 33.23 1.63 -2.35
N SER A 303 34.50 1.82 -2.71
CA SER A 303 35.43 2.70 -2.00
C SER A 303 35.16 4.19 -2.23
N ALA A 304 34.27 4.56 -3.14
CA ALA A 304 33.84 5.95 -3.37
C ALA A 304 32.63 6.33 -2.51
N GLY A 305 32.06 5.39 -1.76
CA GLY A 305 30.93 5.64 -0.88
C GLY A 305 29.58 5.19 -1.47
N ARG A 306 29.53 4.51 -2.61
CA ARG A 306 28.27 4.02 -3.18
C ARG A 306 27.92 2.67 -2.60
N VAL A 307 26.65 2.49 -2.24
CA VAL A 307 26.04 1.16 -2.07
C VAL A 307 24.93 1.01 -3.10
N SER A 308 25.08 0.05 -4.01
CA SER A 308 24.11 -0.23 -5.07
C SER A 308 23.40 -1.57 -4.85
N GLN A 309 22.12 -1.63 -5.21
CA GLN A 309 21.28 -2.83 -5.14
C GLN A 309 21.01 -3.36 -6.55
N TRP A 310 21.18 -4.68 -6.70
CA TRP A 310 21.00 -5.42 -7.95
C TRP A 310 20.14 -6.65 -7.70
N PHE A 311 19.20 -6.96 -8.59
CA PHE A 311 18.48 -8.24 -8.57
C PHE A 311 18.09 -8.68 -9.98
N ASN A 312 17.74 -9.95 -10.12
CA ASN A 312 17.38 -10.52 -11.42
C ASN A 312 16.01 -10.03 -11.88
N VAL A 313 15.98 -9.44 -13.07
CA VAL A 313 14.78 -8.93 -13.74
C VAL A 313 14.57 -9.72 -15.03
N ARG A 314 13.33 -10.12 -15.29
CA ARG A 314 12.97 -10.83 -16.53
C ARG A 314 12.66 -9.85 -17.64
N ASP A 315 13.32 -10.01 -18.78
CA ASP A 315 12.98 -9.28 -20.00
C ASP A 315 11.70 -9.83 -20.68
N ASP A 316 11.31 -9.22 -21.81
CA ASP A 316 10.14 -9.63 -22.60
C ASP A 316 10.25 -11.06 -23.17
N ASN A 317 11.47 -11.60 -23.28
CA ASN A 317 11.74 -12.96 -23.71
C ASN A 317 11.82 -13.95 -22.53
N ASN A 318 11.51 -13.50 -21.31
CA ASN A 318 11.56 -14.27 -20.08
C ASN A 318 12.99 -14.72 -19.70
N VAL A 319 14.00 -13.97 -20.12
CA VAL A 319 15.41 -14.16 -19.73
C VAL A 319 15.72 -13.27 -18.53
N GLU A 320 16.35 -13.84 -17.49
CA GLU A 320 16.72 -13.14 -16.27
C GLU A 320 18.07 -12.44 -16.44
N HIS A 321 18.10 -11.13 -16.21
CA HIS A 321 19.33 -10.31 -16.23
C HIS A 321 19.51 -9.65 -14.87
N LEU A 322 20.73 -9.68 -14.34
CA LEU A 322 21.03 -8.99 -13.09
C LEU A 322 21.03 -7.48 -13.37
N THR A 323 20.02 -6.78 -12.87
CA THR A 323 19.74 -5.40 -13.26
C THR A 323 20.03 -4.44 -12.10
N TYR A 324 20.62 -3.29 -12.43
CA TYR A 324 20.79 -2.19 -11.48
C TYR A 324 19.43 -1.61 -11.08
N ILE A 325 19.17 -1.48 -9.78
CA ILE A 325 17.87 -1.05 -9.28
C ILE A 325 17.92 0.35 -8.67
N ARG A 326 18.88 0.58 -7.79
CA ARG A 326 19.04 1.83 -7.02
C ARG A 326 20.37 1.87 -6.30
N ASP A 327 20.75 3.06 -5.84
CA ASP A 327 21.93 3.28 -5.02
C ASP A 327 21.68 4.29 -3.89
N VAL A 328 22.55 4.23 -2.88
CA VAL A 328 22.76 5.29 -1.89
C VAL A 328 24.23 5.70 -1.95
N LYS A 329 24.51 6.98 -1.69
CA LYS A 329 25.87 7.54 -1.78
C LYS A 329 26.26 8.24 -0.48
N HIS A 330 27.45 7.89 -0.01
CA HIS A 330 28.14 8.51 1.10
C HIS A 330 29.15 9.55 0.60
N PRO A 331 29.50 10.55 1.42
CA PRO A 331 30.50 11.54 1.06
C PRO A 331 31.95 11.01 1.10
N THR A 332 32.19 9.87 1.75
CA THR A 332 33.51 9.25 1.90
C THR A 332 33.43 7.74 1.65
N GLY A 333 34.59 7.09 1.58
CA GLY A 333 34.70 5.67 1.27
C GLY A 333 34.17 4.76 2.39
N LEU A 334 33.62 3.62 2.00
CA LEU A 334 33.10 2.61 2.93
C LEU A 334 34.19 1.65 3.39
N VAL A 335 34.04 1.18 4.63
CA VAL A 335 34.91 0.19 5.28
C VAL A 335 34.21 -1.17 5.33
N ASP A 336 32.95 -1.20 5.78
CA ASP A 336 32.17 -2.43 5.90
C ASP A 336 30.67 -2.15 5.74
N MET A 337 29.90 -3.22 5.52
CA MET A 337 28.45 -3.19 5.36
C MET A 337 27.83 -4.43 6.01
N ALA A 338 26.82 -4.22 6.84
CA ALA A 338 26.08 -5.28 7.55
C ALA A 338 24.61 -5.30 7.13
N MET A 339 24.02 -6.50 7.04
CA MET A 339 22.61 -6.69 6.69
C MET A 339 21.78 -6.95 7.94
N GLU A 340 20.55 -6.46 7.97
CA GLU A 340 19.58 -6.90 8.98
C GLU A 340 19.08 -8.32 8.65
N HIS A 341 18.85 -9.13 9.69
CA HIS A 341 18.56 -10.56 9.51
C HIS A 341 17.06 -10.84 9.30
N ARG A 342 16.18 -9.87 9.59
CA ARG A 342 14.71 -10.06 9.56
C ARG A 342 13.95 -9.00 8.77
N ARG A 343 14.64 -7.96 8.30
CA ARG A 343 14.07 -6.93 7.44
C ARG A 343 15.07 -6.59 6.35
N LYS A 344 14.60 -5.92 5.29
CA LYS A 344 15.42 -5.42 4.18
C LYS A 344 16.21 -4.15 4.53
N GLY A 345 16.81 -4.12 5.72
CA GLY A 345 17.65 -3.05 6.22
C GLY A 345 19.13 -3.40 6.09
N PHE A 346 19.98 -2.38 6.01
CA PHE A 346 21.44 -2.54 6.03
C PHE A 346 22.11 -1.35 6.70
N ALA A 347 23.30 -1.56 7.25
CA ALA A 347 24.17 -0.55 7.82
C ALA A 347 25.44 -0.45 7.01
N THR A 348 25.98 0.75 6.97
CA THR A 348 27.26 1.08 6.34
C THR A 348 28.17 1.68 7.38
N LEU A 349 29.47 1.39 7.29
CA LEU A 349 30.50 2.01 8.09
C LEU A 349 31.45 2.77 7.14
N ASP A 350 31.65 4.06 7.38
CA ASP A 350 32.60 4.87 6.61
C ASP A 350 33.98 5.00 7.28
N ASP A 351 34.95 5.50 6.51
CA ASP A 351 36.32 5.76 6.95
C ASP A 351 36.48 6.78 8.10
N ARG A 352 35.45 7.57 8.39
CA ARG A 352 35.41 8.54 9.50
C ARG A 352 34.88 7.92 10.78
N GLY A 353 34.38 6.69 10.73
CA GLY A 353 33.72 5.99 11.83
C GLY A 353 32.24 6.39 11.99
N VAL A 354 31.60 6.84 10.90
CA VAL A 354 30.16 7.09 10.83
C VAL A 354 29.46 5.78 10.46
N VAL A 355 28.44 5.43 11.23
CA VAL A 355 27.51 4.36 10.89
C VAL A 355 26.21 4.98 10.42
N SER A 356 25.80 4.58 9.21
CA SER A 356 24.51 4.98 8.66
C SER A 356 23.66 3.74 8.39
N ILE A 357 22.39 3.76 8.83
CA ILE A 357 21.43 2.66 8.66
C ILE A 357 20.41 3.05 7.60
N PHE A 358 20.14 2.15 6.67
CA PHE A 358 19.22 2.34 5.55
C PHE A 358 18.20 1.20 5.47
N ASN A 359 17.06 1.50 4.84
CA ASN A 359 16.18 0.49 4.30
C ASN A 359 16.33 0.42 2.78
N ALA A 360 16.61 -0.76 2.24
CA ALA A 360 16.89 -0.94 0.81
C ALA A 360 15.67 -0.61 -0.06
N THR A 361 14.47 -0.98 0.38
CA THR A 361 13.22 -0.79 -0.36
C THR A 361 12.79 0.67 -0.41
N SER A 362 12.81 1.36 0.73
CA SER A 362 12.34 2.74 0.86
C SER A 362 13.42 3.79 0.54
N SER A 363 14.68 3.35 0.38
CA SER A 363 15.89 4.17 0.26
C SER A 363 16.01 5.25 1.33
N ARG A 364 15.41 5.00 2.49
CA ARG A 364 15.41 5.94 3.62
C ARG A 364 16.68 5.74 4.43
N GLN A 365 17.47 6.80 4.56
CA GLN A 365 18.50 6.91 5.58
C GLN A 365 17.82 7.17 6.93
N VAL A 366 18.05 6.29 7.89
CA VAL A 366 17.37 6.30 9.19
C VAL A 366 18.28 6.83 10.30
N ILE A 367 19.57 6.47 10.27
CA ILE A 367 20.63 6.95 11.17
C ILE A 367 21.82 7.39 10.33
N ASP A 368 22.57 8.37 10.83
CA ASP A 368 23.87 8.82 10.29
C ASP A 368 24.66 9.47 11.42
N GLU A 369 25.32 8.64 12.23
CA GLU A 369 25.99 9.08 13.44
C GLU A 369 27.44 8.61 13.50
N ARG A 370 28.32 9.50 13.95
CA ARG A 370 29.72 9.17 14.19
C ARG A 370 29.85 8.46 15.53
N ILE A 371 30.14 7.17 15.47
CA ILE A 371 30.20 6.30 16.67
C ILE A 371 31.60 5.72 16.93
N SER A 372 32.57 5.92 16.03
CA SER A 372 33.98 5.58 16.25
C SER A 372 34.93 6.67 15.73
N ASP A 373 36.20 6.59 16.12
CA ASP A 373 37.27 7.53 15.77
C ASP A 373 37.87 7.30 14.36
N GLY A 374 37.19 6.55 13.49
CA GLY A 374 37.67 6.16 12.15
C GLY A 374 38.62 4.96 12.15
N SER A 375 38.81 4.29 13.29
CA SER A 375 39.55 3.03 13.41
C SER A 375 38.66 1.79 13.36
N ALA A 376 37.37 1.96 13.08
CA ALA A 376 36.42 0.87 13.00
C ALA A 376 36.71 0.00 11.76
N THR A 377 36.51 -1.30 11.91
CA THR A 377 36.89 -2.29 10.89
C THR A 377 35.74 -3.22 10.52
N MET A 378 34.79 -3.44 11.42
CA MET A 378 33.66 -4.35 11.20
C MET A 378 32.44 -3.87 11.95
N ILE A 379 31.27 -4.08 11.34
CA ILE A 379 29.97 -3.90 11.98
C ILE A 379 29.11 -5.15 11.78
N SER A 380 28.22 -5.43 12.74
CA SER A 380 27.20 -6.48 12.60
C SER A 380 25.94 -6.08 13.35
N PHE A 381 24.79 -6.43 12.79
CA PHE A 381 23.53 -6.36 13.52
C PHE A 381 23.35 -7.53 14.47
N ALA A 382 22.60 -7.30 15.54
CA ALA A 382 21.91 -8.37 16.24
C ALA A 382 20.75 -8.88 15.38
N PRO A 383 20.34 -10.17 15.48
CA PRO A 383 19.30 -10.73 14.62
C PRO A 383 17.93 -10.03 14.66
N ARG A 384 17.63 -9.31 15.74
CA ARG A 384 16.40 -8.50 15.90
C ARG A 384 16.55 -7.05 15.46
N ALA A 385 17.72 -6.66 14.94
CA ALA A 385 18.06 -5.29 14.56
C ALA A 385 17.90 -4.24 15.68
N ASN A 386 17.83 -4.67 16.94
CA ASN A 386 17.76 -3.82 18.13
C ASN A 386 19.14 -3.55 18.75
N GLY A 387 20.20 -4.03 18.11
CA GLY A 387 21.57 -3.84 18.55
C GLY A 387 22.56 -3.96 17.41
N LEU A 388 23.72 -3.33 17.58
CA LEU A 388 24.81 -3.31 16.61
C LEU A 388 26.13 -3.50 17.35
N LEU A 389 26.92 -4.46 16.89
CA LEU A 389 28.29 -4.66 17.34
C LEU A 389 29.23 -3.95 16.38
N LEU A 390 30.24 -3.28 16.93
CA LEU A 390 31.29 -2.59 16.18
C LEU A 390 32.66 -2.94 16.76
N GLU A 391 33.58 -3.35 15.88
CA GLU A 391 34.97 -3.57 16.24
C GLU A 391 35.84 -2.43 15.71
N ASP A 392 36.61 -1.80 16.61
CA ASP A 392 37.59 -0.78 16.27
C ASP A 392 38.95 -1.03 16.93
N GLY A 393 39.91 -0.14 16.68
CA GLY A 393 41.26 -0.25 17.24
C GLY A 393 41.34 -0.25 18.77
N LYS A 394 40.26 0.07 19.51
CA LYS A 394 40.20 0.05 20.98
C LYS A 394 39.54 -1.20 21.54
N GLY A 395 38.76 -1.93 20.73
CA GLY A 395 38.07 -3.14 21.17
C GLY A 395 36.73 -3.34 20.47
N LEU A 396 35.84 -4.06 21.14
CA LEU A 396 34.48 -4.29 20.71
C LEU A 396 33.50 -3.41 21.49
N HIS A 397 32.53 -2.85 20.77
CA HIS A 397 31.51 -1.96 21.32
C HIS A 397 30.12 -2.47 20.95
N PHE A 398 29.21 -2.42 21.91
CA PHE A 398 27.80 -2.76 21.69
C PHE A 398 26.94 -1.51 21.78
N PHE A 399 26.13 -1.30 20.74
CA PHE A 399 25.18 -0.22 20.62
C PHE A 399 23.77 -0.78 20.62
N GLU A 400 22.88 -0.19 21.41
CA GLU A 400 21.44 -0.40 21.29
C GLU A 400 20.93 0.44 20.11
N VAL A 401 20.12 -0.16 19.25
CA VAL A 401 19.55 0.49 18.06
C VAL A 401 18.03 0.47 18.19
N ASP A 402 17.39 1.64 18.17
CA ASP A 402 15.93 1.74 18.13
C ASP A 402 15.49 2.25 16.75
N ASN A 403 14.83 1.37 16.00
CA ASN A 403 14.36 1.62 14.64
C ASN A 403 13.10 0.79 14.35
N GLU A 404 11.94 1.27 14.82
CA GLU A 404 10.67 0.53 14.71
C GLU A 404 10.11 0.44 13.27
N HIS A 405 10.22 1.51 12.46
CA HIS A 405 9.50 1.63 11.17
C HIS A 405 10.38 2.01 9.96
N PRO A 406 11.49 1.29 9.67
CA PRO A 406 12.44 1.64 8.60
C PRO A 406 11.88 1.55 7.17
N GLU A 407 10.91 0.68 6.93
CA GLU A 407 10.32 0.41 5.61
C GLU A 407 9.41 1.55 5.10
N VAL A 408 9.06 2.51 5.97
CA VAL A 408 8.12 3.57 5.64
C VAL A 408 8.87 4.86 5.29
N SER A 409 8.59 5.41 4.11
CA SER A 409 9.04 6.74 3.71
C SER A 409 7.97 7.42 2.87
N TRP A 410 8.01 8.76 2.78
CA TRP A 410 7.05 9.49 1.95
C TRP A 410 7.14 9.08 0.47
N SER A 411 8.35 8.79 -0.01
CA SER A 411 8.59 8.30 -1.36
C SER A 411 8.08 6.88 -1.56
N SER A 412 8.22 5.96 -0.59
CA SER A 412 7.73 4.59 -0.75
C SER A 412 6.20 4.49 -0.73
N ILE A 413 5.53 5.40 -0.03
CA ILE A 413 4.06 5.43 0.05
C ILE A 413 3.41 5.97 -1.24
N TRP A 414 4.00 6.99 -1.86
CA TRP A 414 3.40 7.71 -2.99
C TRP A 414 4.13 7.55 -4.33
N GLY A 415 5.35 7.02 -4.31
CA GLY A 415 6.17 6.75 -5.49
C GLY A 415 6.04 5.31 -5.98
N LYS A 416 6.60 5.04 -7.16
CA LYS A 416 6.81 3.68 -7.65
C LYS A 416 8.01 3.08 -6.92
N VAL A 417 7.88 1.84 -6.47
CA VAL A 417 8.98 1.08 -5.86
C VAL A 417 9.23 -0.15 -6.72
N TRP A 418 10.51 -0.47 -6.95
CA TRP A 418 10.88 -1.68 -7.68
C TRP A 418 11.05 -2.81 -6.70
N TYR A 419 10.04 -3.67 -6.60
CA TYR A 419 10.06 -4.83 -5.73
C TYR A 419 10.75 -6.01 -6.41
N GLU A 420 11.36 -6.89 -5.62
CA GLU A 420 11.93 -8.14 -6.14
C GLU A 420 10.85 -8.99 -6.86
N GLY A 421 11.24 -9.60 -7.97
CA GLY A 421 10.34 -10.39 -8.83
C GLY A 421 9.45 -9.56 -9.76
N TYR A 422 9.50 -8.23 -9.71
CA TYR A 422 8.79 -7.36 -10.65
C TYR A 422 9.69 -6.93 -11.80
N GLN A 423 9.13 -6.89 -13.01
CA GLN A 423 9.83 -6.45 -14.21
C GLN A 423 10.12 -4.94 -14.20
N GLU A 424 9.28 -4.15 -13.53
CA GLU A 424 9.40 -2.70 -13.48
C GLU A 424 8.95 -2.13 -12.13
N PRO A 425 9.30 -0.86 -11.81
CA PRO A 425 8.78 -0.15 -10.65
C PRO A 425 7.26 0.00 -10.70
N THR A 426 6.57 -0.38 -9.63
CA THR A 426 5.10 -0.39 -9.58
C THR A 426 4.55 0.30 -8.33
N TYR A 427 3.27 0.63 -8.37
CA TYR A 427 2.50 1.04 -7.21
C TYR A 427 1.76 -0.18 -6.67
N THR A 428 2.23 -0.76 -5.59
CA THR A 428 1.64 -2.01 -5.06
C THR A 428 1.24 -1.84 -3.61
N TRP A 429 0.01 -2.24 -3.31
CA TRP A 429 -0.48 -2.47 -1.95
C TRP A 429 -0.60 -3.98 -1.73
N GLN A 430 0.23 -4.51 -0.84
CA GLN A 430 0.21 -5.89 -0.39
C GLN A 430 0.66 -5.92 1.07
N SER A 431 -0.29 -6.22 1.96
CA SER A 431 -0.14 -6.20 3.42
C SER A 431 0.27 -7.55 4.01
N SER A 432 0.22 -8.63 3.23
CA SER A 432 0.61 -9.98 3.67
C SER A 432 1.39 -10.75 2.60
N ALA A 433 2.29 -11.62 3.06
CA ALA A 433 2.86 -12.69 2.25
C ALA A 433 2.72 -14.04 2.94
N ALA A 434 2.93 -15.09 2.14
CA ALA A 434 2.91 -16.47 2.59
C ALA A 434 4.23 -16.91 3.27
N ASN A 435 5.30 -16.12 3.21
CA ASN A 435 6.64 -16.47 3.70
C ASN A 435 7.30 -15.34 4.53
N ASN A 436 8.35 -15.70 5.27
CA ASN A 436 9.09 -14.79 6.17
C ASN A 436 10.05 -13.84 5.43
N ASP A 437 10.37 -14.07 4.15
CA ASP A 437 11.17 -13.17 3.30
C ASP A 437 10.34 -11.98 2.76
N PHE A 438 9.28 -11.62 3.47
CA PHE A 438 8.28 -10.68 3.00
C PHE A 438 8.84 -9.26 2.88
N GLU A 439 8.78 -8.71 1.68
CA GLU A 439 8.94 -7.27 1.43
C GLU A 439 7.57 -6.60 1.49
N PRO A 440 7.26 -5.85 2.56
CA PRO A 440 5.96 -5.20 2.66
C PRO A 440 5.78 -4.12 1.59
N LYS A 441 4.60 -4.10 0.95
CA LYS A 441 4.28 -3.17 -0.13
C LYS A 441 3.14 -2.26 0.30
N TYR A 442 3.46 -1.02 0.68
CA TYR A 442 2.52 -0.12 1.34
C TYR A 442 2.15 1.11 0.51
N SER A 443 2.09 0.99 -0.82
CA SER A 443 1.72 2.13 -1.67
C SER A 443 0.26 2.54 -1.44
N LEU A 444 0.02 3.78 -1.01
CA LEU A 444 -1.33 4.34 -0.85
C LEU A 444 -1.90 4.88 -2.16
N MET A 445 -1.07 5.03 -3.20
CA MET A 445 -1.47 5.51 -4.52
C MET A 445 -2.64 4.70 -5.13
N PRO A 446 -2.61 3.35 -5.22
CA PRO A 446 -3.71 2.59 -5.80
C PRO A 446 -5.01 2.72 -5.00
N LEU A 447 -4.91 2.87 -3.68
CA LEU A 447 -6.07 3.05 -2.81
C LEU A 447 -6.73 4.42 -2.99
N ALA A 448 -5.92 5.48 -3.07
CA ALA A 448 -6.38 6.83 -3.35
C ALA A 448 -6.97 6.94 -4.77
N PHE A 449 -6.32 6.31 -5.75
CA PHE A 449 -6.81 6.20 -7.12
C PHE A 449 -8.16 5.48 -7.17
N GLY A 450 -8.28 4.32 -6.51
CA GLY A 450 -9.55 3.59 -6.41
C GLY A 450 -10.67 4.42 -5.80
N THR A 451 -10.38 5.20 -4.74
CA THR A 451 -11.35 6.12 -4.13
C THR A 451 -11.85 7.17 -5.13
N LEU A 452 -10.95 7.75 -5.93
CA LEU A 452 -11.31 8.72 -6.97
C LEU A 452 -12.07 8.06 -8.13
N LYS A 453 -11.64 6.88 -8.58
CA LYS A 453 -12.29 6.07 -9.63
C LYS A 453 -13.74 5.76 -9.26
N ALA A 454 -13.97 5.30 -8.03
CA ALA A 454 -15.31 5.02 -7.50
C ALA A 454 -16.19 6.28 -7.47
N ALA A 455 -15.67 7.38 -6.90
CA ALA A 455 -16.40 8.63 -6.81
C ALA A 455 -16.72 9.19 -8.20
N PHE A 456 -15.79 9.11 -9.14
CA PHE A 456 -15.98 9.58 -10.52
C PHE A 456 -17.14 8.84 -11.20
N TYR A 457 -17.12 7.51 -11.23
CA TYR A 457 -18.16 6.72 -11.89
C TYR A 457 -19.53 6.84 -11.19
N ALA A 458 -19.54 6.94 -9.86
CA ALA A 458 -20.77 7.21 -9.11
C ALA A 458 -21.37 8.57 -9.46
N MET A 459 -20.55 9.62 -9.54
CA MET A 459 -21.00 10.97 -9.85
C MET A 459 -21.42 11.12 -11.31
N LEU A 460 -20.74 10.44 -12.25
CA LEU A 460 -21.12 10.38 -13.65
C LEU A 460 -22.56 9.89 -13.83
N MET A 461 -22.97 8.91 -13.02
CA MET A 461 -24.33 8.40 -12.98
C MET A 461 -25.27 9.33 -12.19
N ALA A 462 -24.91 9.66 -10.95
CA ALA A 462 -25.82 10.33 -10.02
C ALA A 462 -26.15 11.77 -10.40
N VAL A 463 -25.16 12.55 -10.87
CA VAL A 463 -25.32 13.99 -11.08
C VAL A 463 -26.37 14.33 -12.14
N PRO A 464 -26.33 13.76 -13.36
CA PRO A 464 -27.33 14.08 -14.38
C PRO A 464 -28.74 13.67 -13.92
N LEU A 465 -28.88 12.47 -13.35
CA LEU A 465 -30.15 11.92 -12.90
C LEU A 465 -30.76 12.74 -11.75
N ALA A 466 -29.96 13.06 -10.73
CA ALA A 466 -30.41 13.82 -9.57
C ALA A 466 -30.77 15.27 -9.92
N ILE A 467 -29.93 15.97 -10.71
CA ILE A 467 -30.18 17.37 -11.07
C ILE A 467 -31.37 17.47 -12.01
N CYS A 468 -31.45 16.66 -13.07
CA CYS A 468 -32.59 16.68 -13.99
C CYS A 468 -33.88 16.29 -13.27
N GLY A 469 -33.84 15.29 -12.40
CA GLY A 469 -34.97 14.91 -11.56
C GLY A 469 -35.44 16.06 -10.65
N ALA A 470 -34.49 16.75 -10.00
CA ALA A 470 -34.79 17.87 -9.10
C ALA A 470 -35.35 19.08 -9.85
N ILE A 471 -34.77 19.43 -11.01
CA ILE A 471 -35.29 20.49 -11.90
C ILE A 471 -36.74 20.19 -12.30
N TYR A 472 -37.00 18.94 -12.72
CA TYR A 472 -38.34 18.53 -13.13
C TYR A 472 -39.33 18.60 -11.98
N THR A 473 -38.97 18.02 -10.83
CA THR A 473 -39.81 17.96 -9.64
C THR A 473 -40.10 19.34 -9.06
N ALA A 474 -39.10 20.24 -9.08
CA ALA A 474 -39.26 21.55 -8.48
C ALA A 474 -40.12 22.52 -9.31
N TYR A 475 -40.07 22.39 -10.64
CA TYR A 475 -40.60 23.45 -11.51
C TYR A 475 -41.67 23.00 -12.51
N PHE A 476 -41.65 21.74 -12.94
CA PHE A 476 -42.57 21.23 -13.97
C PHE A 476 -43.61 20.25 -13.43
N MET A 477 -43.37 19.66 -12.25
CA MET A 477 -44.26 18.64 -11.67
C MET A 477 -45.47 19.24 -10.95
N ALA A 478 -46.62 18.55 -11.06
CA ALA A 478 -47.82 18.91 -10.32
C ALA A 478 -47.60 18.82 -8.79
N PRO A 479 -48.12 19.78 -7.98
CA PRO A 479 -47.90 19.80 -6.53
C PRO A 479 -48.35 18.51 -5.81
N GLY A 480 -49.42 17.88 -6.28
CA GLY A 480 -49.92 16.63 -5.71
C GLY A 480 -49.00 15.43 -5.94
N LEU A 481 -48.39 15.35 -7.13
CA LEU A 481 -47.44 14.28 -7.47
C LEU A 481 -46.12 14.48 -6.72
N ARG A 482 -45.64 15.74 -6.66
CA ARG A 482 -44.43 16.11 -5.93
C ARG A 482 -44.48 15.71 -4.46
N ARG A 483 -45.61 15.94 -3.76
CA ARG A 483 -45.81 15.54 -2.36
C ARG A 483 -45.62 14.04 -2.12
N LYS A 484 -45.68 13.22 -3.16
CA LYS A 484 -45.41 11.77 -3.10
C LYS A 484 -43.99 11.43 -3.54
N VAL A 485 -43.51 12.03 -4.63
CA VAL A 485 -42.19 11.72 -5.21
C VAL A 485 -41.04 12.13 -4.29
N LYS A 486 -41.08 13.34 -3.71
CA LYS A 486 -39.99 13.85 -2.86
C LYS A 486 -39.72 12.92 -1.66
N PRO A 487 -40.72 12.55 -0.84
CA PRO A 487 -40.51 11.61 0.27
C PRO A 487 -39.99 10.23 -0.17
N VAL A 488 -40.37 9.74 -1.36
CA VAL A 488 -39.86 8.45 -1.87
C VAL A 488 -38.38 8.53 -2.20
N ILE A 489 -37.93 9.61 -2.83
CA ILE A 489 -36.51 9.82 -3.12
C ILE A 489 -35.71 10.01 -1.83
N GLU A 490 -36.24 10.77 -0.86
CA GLU A 490 -35.61 10.90 0.46
C GLU A 490 -35.54 9.57 1.21
N LEU A 491 -36.56 8.70 1.07
CA LEU A 491 -36.56 7.37 1.69
C LEU A 491 -35.47 6.46 1.11
N MET A 492 -35.06 6.67 -0.15
CA MET A 492 -33.94 5.92 -0.74
C MET A 492 -32.63 6.17 0.01
N GLU A 493 -32.45 7.33 0.65
CA GLU A 493 -31.26 7.65 1.46
C GLU A 493 -31.17 6.80 2.73
N ALA A 494 -32.31 6.31 3.23
CA ALA A 494 -32.38 5.49 4.44
C ALA A 494 -32.02 4.02 4.20
N LEU A 495 -31.81 3.60 2.95
CA LEU A 495 -31.41 2.24 2.63
C LEU A 495 -29.98 1.96 3.15
N PRO A 496 -29.77 0.89 3.93
CA PRO A 496 -28.42 0.53 4.38
C PRO A 496 -27.48 0.26 3.21
N THR A 497 -26.34 0.94 3.18
CA THR A 497 -25.35 0.81 2.09
C THR A 497 -24.78 -0.59 1.98
N VAL A 498 -24.69 -1.33 3.08
CA VAL A 498 -24.33 -2.76 3.10
C VAL A 498 -25.30 -3.60 2.26
N ILE A 499 -26.61 -3.34 2.35
CA ILE A 499 -27.62 -4.06 1.57
C ILE A 499 -27.47 -3.72 0.09
N LEU A 500 -27.23 -2.46 -0.24
CA LEU A 500 -26.98 -2.04 -1.63
C LEU A 500 -25.71 -2.69 -2.20
N GLY A 501 -24.62 -2.72 -1.43
CA GLY A 501 -23.37 -3.38 -1.81
C GLY A 501 -23.55 -4.88 -2.02
N PHE A 502 -24.27 -5.54 -1.11
CA PHE A 502 -24.58 -6.97 -1.22
C PHE A 502 -25.43 -7.27 -2.46
N LEU A 503 -26.51 -6.52 -2.71
CA LEU A 503 -27.33 -6.67 -3.92
C LEU A 503 -26.54 -6.35 -5.18
N ALA A 504 -25.64 -5.36 -5.13
CA ALA A 504 -24.78 -5.00 -6.25
C ALA A 504 -23.83 -6.15 -6.63
N GLY A 505 -23.15 -6.73 -5.64
CA GLY A 505 -22.18 -7.81 -5.88
C GLY A 505 -22.79 -9.19 -6.15
N LEU A 506 -23.91 -9.53 -5.51
CA LEU A 506 -24.51 -10.88 -5.59
C LEU A 506 -25.56 -11.02 -6.70
N PHE A 507 -26.28 -9.95 -7.02
CA PHE A 507 -27.37 -9.98 -8.01
C PHE A 507 -27.06 -9.10 -9.23
N PHE A 508 -26.74 -7.83 -9.02
CA PHE A 508 -26.61 -6.89 -10.13
C PHE A 508 -25.37 -7.15 -10.98
N ALA A 509 -24.22 -7.49 -10.39
CA ALA A 509 -22.99 -7.81 -11.10
C ALA A 509 -23.16 -9.03 -12.04
N PRO A 510 -23.66 -10.19 -11.58
CA PRO A 510 -24.00 -11.30 -12.48
C PRO A 510 -25.04 -10.93 -13.55
N PHE A 511 -26.10 -10.20 -13.17
CA PHE A 511 -27.13 -9.77 -14.11
C PHE A 511 -26.57 -8.87 -15.23
N LEU A 512 -25.70 -7.93 -14.86
CA LEU A 512 -25.06 -7.01 -15.79
C LEU A 512 -24.08 -7.73 -16.71
N GLU A 513 -23.33 -8.69 -16.17
CA GLU A 513 -22.41 -9.55 -16.92
C GLU A 513 -23.14 -10.38 -17.98
N GLU A 514 -24.26 -11.02 -17.61
CA GLU A 514 -25.09 -11.81 -18.53
C GLU A 514 -25.81 -10.95 -19.59
N ASN A 515 -26.04 -9.66 -19.29
CA ASN A 515 -26.83 -8.76 -20.13
C ASN A 515 -26.05 -7.51 -20.56
N LEU A 516 -24.75 -7.66 -20.81
CA LEU A 516 -23.85 -6.53 -21.08
C LEU A 516 -24.27 -5.76 -22.34
N ALA A 517 -24.69 -6.47 -23.40
CA ALA A 517 -25.23 -5.86 -24.62
C ALA A 517 -26.50 -5.03 -24.34
N ALA A 518 -27.37 -5.50 -23.44
CA ALA A 518 -28.55 -4.75 -23.02
C ALA A 518 -28.18 -3.46 -22.29
N ALA A 519 -27.17 -3.50 -21.40
CA ALA A 519 -26.74 -2.33 -20.63
C ALA A 519 -26.29 -1.18 -21.54
N PHE A 520 -25.49 -1.46 -22.57
CA PHE A 520 -25.10 -0.46 -23.57
C PHE A 520 -26.27 -0.02 -24.45
N SER A 521 -27.14 -0.96 -24.84
CA SER A 521 -28.31 -0.64 -25.65
C SER A 521 -29.27 0.29 -24.92
N ILE A 522 -29.46 0.14 -23.61
CA ILE A 522 -30.32 0.99 -22.80
C ILE A 522 -29.88 2.46 -22.87
N LEU A 523 -28.57 2.74 -22.86
CA LEU A 523 -28.04 4.11 -22.95
C LEU A 523 -28.44 4.83 -24.25
N VAL A 524 -28.71 4.09 -25.32
CA VAL A 524 -29.08 4.63 -26.64
C VAL A 524 -30.60 4.57 -26.86
N VAL A 525 -31.19 3.40 -26.61
CA VAL A 525 -32.61 3.12 -26.88
C VAL A 525 -33.50 3.92 -25.94
N LEU A 526 -33.11 4.11 -24.68
CA LEU A 526 -33.96 4.76 -23.71
C LEU A 526 -34.15 6.27 -24.01
N PRO A 527 -33.10 7.08 -24.24
CA PRO A 527 -33.29 8.48 -24.63
C PRO A 527 -34.10 8.63 -25.93
N LEU A 528 -33.79 7.83 -26.96
CA LEU A 528 -34.48 7.87 -28.25
C LEU A 528 -35.95 7.45 -28.12
N GLY A 529 -36.23 6.39 -27.35
CA GLY A 529 -37.58 5.91 -27.11
C GLY A 529 -38.42 6.88 -26.29
N ILE A 530 -37.84 7.57 -25.31
CA ILE A 530 -38.50 8.65 -24.57
C ILE A 530 -38.85 9.81 -25.51
N LEU A 531 -37.91 10.24 -26.36
CA LEU A 531 -38.16 11.30 -27.34
C LEU A 531 -39.22 10.91 -28.37
N LEU A 532 -39.20 9.66 -28.84
CA LEU A 532 -40.19 9.11 -29.74
C LEU A 532 -41.57 9.08 -29.10
N PHE A 533 -41.68 8.60 -27.86
CA PHE A 533 -42.92 8.62 -27.11
C PHE A 533 -43.43 10.04 -26.91
N ALA A 534 -42.56 10.98 -26.53
CA ALA A 534 -42.91 12.39 -26.36
C ALA A 534 -43.41 13.00 -27.68
N PHE A 535 -42.78 12.68 -28.81
CA PHE A 535 -43.22 13.09 -30.14
C PHE A 535 -44.60 12.52 -30.49
N ILE A 536 -44.82 11.21 -30.28
CA ILE A 536 -46.11 10.55 -30.53
C ILE A 536 -47.20 11.17 -29.65
N TRP A 537 -46.92 11.34 -28.36
CA TRP A 537 -47.82 11.98 -27.40
C TRP A 537 -48.19 13.41 -27.84
N SER A 538 -47.21 14.17 -28.35
CA SER A 538 -47.43 15.54 -28.87
C SER A 538 -48.31 15.60 -30.13
N ARG A 539 -48.57 14.47 -30.79
CA ARG A 539 -49.39 14.36 -32.01
C ARG A 539 -50.77 13.77 -31.75
N LEU A 540 -51.05 13.20 -30.57
CA LEU A 540 -52.35 12.60 -30.24
C LEU A 540 -53.51 13.61 -30.20
N PRO A 541 -54.77 13.20 -30.45
CA PRO A 541 -55.92 14.10 -30.33
C PRO A 541 -56.02 14.76 -28.95
N GLN A 542 -56.51 16.00 -28.91
CA GLN A 542 -56.66 16.76 -27.66
C GLN A 542 -57.51 16.03 -26.61
N SER A 543 -58.51 15.26 -27.05
CA SER A 543 -59.36 14.45 -26.18
C SER A 543 -58.59 13.42 -25.35
N VAL A 544 -57.50 12.86 -25.88
CA VAL A 544 -56.65 11.88 -25.19
C VAL A 544 -55.64 12.58 -24.28
N ARG A 545 -55.04 13.68 -24.76
CA ARG A 545 -54.03 14.43 -23.97
C ARG A 545 -54.62 15.06 -22.71
N PHE A 546 -55.83 15.61 -22.79
CA PHE A 546 -56.49 16.24 -21.63
C PHE A 546 -57.04 15.25 -20.60
N MET A 547 -56.98 13.95 -20.88
CA MET A 547 -57.28 12.92 -19.89
C MET A 547 -56.22 12.87 -18.78
N VAL A 548 -55.00 13.35 -19.07
CA VAL A 548 -53.88 13.39 -18.13
C VAL A 548 -53.70 14.83 -17.67
N PRO A 549 -53.80 15.12 -16.36
CA PRO A 549 -53.59 16.47 -15.85
C PRO A 549 -52.17 16.97 -16.12
N ASP A 550 -52.02 18.28 -16.28
CA ASP A 550 -50.71 18.91 -16.45
C ASP A 550 -49.79 18.61 -15.25
N GLY A 551 -48.54 18.25 -15.54
CA GLY A 551 -47.53 17.89 -14.55
C GLY A 551 -47.54 16.42 -14.12
N TRP A 552 -48.39 15.57 -14.70
CA TRP A 552 -48.44 14.11 -14.46
C TRP A 552 -47.76 13.26 -15.56
N GLN A 553 -47.16 13.90 -16.56
CA GLN A 553 -46.49 13.23 -17.69
C GLN A 553 -45.42 12.20 -17.29
N PRO A 554 -44.65 12.31 -16.18
CA PRO A 554 -43.69 11.29 -15.79
C PRO A 554 -44.31 9.93 -15.51
N MET A 555 -45.57 9.89 -15.04
CA MET A 555 -46.27 8.64 -14.77
C MET A 555 -46.52 7.84 -16.06
N LEU A 556 -46.73 8.53 -17.19
CA LEU A 556 -46.88 7.91 -18.50
C LEU A 556 -45.55 7.35 -19.03
N LEU A 557 -44.43 7.96 -18.63
CA LEU A 557 -43.10 7.53 -19.04
C LEU A 557 -42.63 6.27 -18.30
N ILE A 558 -43.11 6.00 -17.08
CA ILE A 558 -42.69 4.82 -16.30
C ILE A 558 -42.92 3.51 -17.08
N PRO A 559 -44.13 3.18 -17.58
CA PRO A 559 -44.34 1.98 -18.39
C PRO A 559 -43.48 1.96 -19.66
N VAL A 560 -43.25 3.11 -20.28
CA VAL A 560 -42.43 3.22 -21.50
C VAL A 560 -40.98 2.86 -21.19
N VAL A 561 -40.41 3.41 -20.11
CA VAL A 561 -39.05 3.11 -19.65
C VAL A 561 -38.90 1.63 -19.32
N VAL A 562 -39.86 1.05 -18.60
CA VAL A 562 -39.86 -0.39 -18.24
C VAL A 562 -39.94 -1.27 -19.48
N LEU A 563 -40.83 -0.96 -20.43
CA LEU A 563 -40.98 -1.73 -21.67
C LEU A 563 -39.76 -1.63 -22.58
N LEU A 564 -39.17 -0.44 -22.72
CA LEU A 564 -37.94 -0.25 -23.50
C LEU A 564 -36.75 -0.98 -22.87
N GLY A 565 -36.61 -0.89 -21.54
CA GLY A 565 -35.57 -1.59 -20.80
C GLY A 565 -35.72 -3.12 -20.91
N TRP A 566 -36.93 -3.63 -20.69
CA TRP A 566 -37.22 -5.05 -20.88
C TRP A 566 -36.98 -5.51 -22.32
N GLY A 567 -37.35 -4.68 -23.30
CA GLY A 567 -37.04 -4.91 -24.71
C GLY A 567 -35.53 -5.01 -24.99
N CYS A 568 -34.71 -4.13 -24.39
CA CYS A 568 -33.26 -4.20 -24.53
C CYS A 568 -32.69 -5.50 -23.94
N VAL A 569 -33.18 -5.93 -22.77
CA VAL A 569 -32.77 -7.19 -22.13
C VAL A 569 -33.20 -8.39 -22.97
N ALA A 570 -34.46 -8.41 -23.45
CA ALA A 570 -34.97 -9.49 -24.30
C ALA A 570 -34.21 -9.59 -25.64
N MET A 571 -33.73 -8.46 -26.17
CA MET A 571 -32.92 -8.42 -27.39
C MET A 571 -31.43 -8.66 -27.15
N SER A 572 -30.96 -8.73 -25.90
CA SER A 572 -29.54 -8.91 -25.55
C SER A 572 -28.90 -10.12 -26.26
N PRO A 573 -29.50 -11.33 -26.24
CA PRO A 573 -28.89 -12.49 -26.89
C PRO A 573 -28.81 -12.33 -28.41
N VAL A 574 -29.79 -11.65 -29.02
CA VAL A 574 -29.81 -11.40 -30.47
C VAL A 574 -28.70 -10.43 -30.86
N ILE A 575 -28.51 -9.36 -30.08
CA ILE A 575 -27.44 -8.38 -30.29
C ILE A 575 -26.08 -9.05 -30.11
N GLU A 576 -25.93 -9.84 -29.06
CA GLU A 576 -24.69 -10.54 -28.76
C GLU A 576 -24.30 -11.53 -29.87
N LEU A 577 -25.26 -12.34 -30.35
CA LEU A 577 -25.04 -13.25 -31.47
C LEU A 577 -24.73 -12.50 -32.78
N SER A 578 -25.41 -11.38 -33.04
CA SER A 578 -25.33 -10.69 -34.34
C SER A 578 -24.09 -9.80 -34.48
N PHE A 579 -23.57 -9.25 -33.37
CA PHE A 579 -22.47 -8.28 -33.39
C PHE A 579 -21.18 -8.78 -32.75
N PHE A 580 -21.24 -9.81 -31.90
CA PHE A 580 -20.11 -10.25 -31.07
C PHE A 580 -19.93 -11.78 -31.05
N ASP A 581 -20.45 -12.49 -32.06
CA ASP A 581 -20.37 -13.94 -32.21
C ASP A 581 -20.80 -14.74 -30.96
N GLY A 582 -21.71 -14.17 -30.16
CA GLY A 582 -22.24 -14.81 -28.96
C GLY A 582 -21.35 -14.68 -27.71
N ASN A 583 -20.27 -13.89 -27.74
CA ASN A 583 -19.43 -13.65 -26.57
C ASN A 583 -18.89 -12.21 -26.53
N ILE A 584 -19.71 -11.29 -26.04
CA ILE A 584 -19.30 -9.87 -25.92
C ILE A 584 -18.12 -9.68 -24.96
N ARG A 585 -17.99 -10.51 -23.92
CA ARG A 585 -16.85 -10.46 -22.99
C ARG A 585 -15.55 -10.86 -23.70
N GLY A 586 -15.60 -11.94 -24.46
CA GLY A 586 -14.48 -12.40 -25.28
C GLY A 586 -14.04 -11.35 -26.28
N PHE A 587 -14.98 -10.65 -26.93
CA PHE A 587 -14.67 -9.52 -27.80
C PHE A 587 -13.95 -8.38 -27.06
N ILE A 588 -14.47 -7.98 -25.89
CA ILE A 588 -13.86 -6.91 -25.08
C ILE A 588 -12.43 -7.30 -24.63
N THR A 589 -12.23 -8.54 -24.20
CA THR A 589 -10.93 -8.99 -23.68
C THR A 589 -9.93 -9.35 -24.77
N ASN A 590 -10.34 -10.08 -25.81
CA ASN A 590 -9.42 -10.59 -26.82
C ASN A 590 -9.22 -9.62 -27.99
N ASP A 591 -10.28 -8.94 -28.45
CA ASP A 591 -10.20 -8.05 -29.62
C ASP A 591 -9.88 -6.60 -29.24
N LEU A 592 -10.45 -6.10 -28.13
CA LEU A 592 -10.14 -4.75 -27.63
C LEU A 592 -8.96 -4.73 -26.64
N GLY A 593 -8.52 -5.88 -26.13
CA GLY A 593 -7.45 -5.96 -25.12
C GLY A 593 -7.85 -5.39 -23.76
N ILE A 594 -9.16 -5.30 -23.47
CA ILE A 594 -9.69 -4.71 -22.24
C ILE A 594 -10.09 -5.84 -21.28
N THR A 595 -9.43 -5.90 -20.14
CA THR A 595 -9.75 -6.80 -19.04
C THR A 595 -11.18 -6.58 -18.51
N PHE A 596 -11.86 -7.67 -18.18
CA PHE A 596 -13.23 -7.64 -17.68
C PHE A 596 -13.36 -8.52 -16.44
N ASP A 597 -13.70 -7.88 -15.31
CA ASP A 597 -14.08 -8.52 -14.06
C ASP A 597 -15.59 -8.46 -13.88
N GLN A 598 -16.20 -9.52 -13.34
CA GLN A 598 -17.62 -9.51 -12.97
C GLN A 598 -17.93 -8.41 -11.93
N ARG A 599 -17.04 -8.22 -10.95
CA ARG A 599 -17.12 -7.18 -9.92
C ARG A 599 -16.20 -6.04 -10.30
N ASN A 600 -16.78 -4.95 -10.80
CA ASN A 600 -16.03 -3.88 -11.43
C ASN A 600 -16.55 -2.47 -11.08
N ALA A 601 -15.84 -1.46 -11.59
CA ALA A 601 -16.18 -0.06 -11.36
C ALA A 601 -17.54 0.36 -11.97
N LEU A 602 -18.01 -0.29 -13.04
CA LEU A 602 -19.35 -0.05 -13.61
C LEU A 602 -20.45 -0.40 -12.60
N VAL A 603 -20.38 -1.60 -12.03
CA VAL A 603 -21.34 -2.09 -11.01
C VAL A 603 -21.38 -1.12 -9.83
N VAL A 604 -20.21 -0.68 -9.38
CA VAL A 604 -20.08 0.25 -8.25
C VAL A 604 -20.59 1.63 -8.61
N GLY A 605 -20.28 2.15 -9.79
CA GLY A 605 -20.82 3.43 -10.28
C GLY A 605 -22.34 3.47 -10.25
N PHE A 606 -23.02 2.38 -10.62
CA PHE A 606 -24.47 2.28 -10.53
C PHE A 606 -24.97 2.19 -9.08
N ALA A 607 -24.43 1.27 -8.27
CA ALA A 607 -24.91 1.05 -6.91
C ALA A 607 -24.66 2.27 -6.00
N MET A 608 -23.47 2.83 -6.09
CA MET A 608 -23.03 3.99 -5.34
C MET A 608 -23.68 5.28 -5.86
N GLY A 609 -23.83 5.43 -7.18
CA GLY A 609 -24.59 6.54 -7.74
C GLY A 609 -26.04 6.53 -7.25
N PHE A 610 -26.67 5.35 -7.17
CA PHE A 610 -28.03 5.20 -6.64
C PHE A 610 -28.12 5.67 -5.17
N ALA A 611 -27.12 5.36 -4.35
CA ALA A 611 -27.06 5.78 -2.96
C ALA A 611 -26.86 7.31 -2.80
N VAL A 612 -26.20 7.97 -3.74
CA VAL A 612 -25.87 9.40 -3.67
C VAL A 612 -26.94 10.30 -4.32
N ILE A 613 -27.77 9.75 -5.23
CA ILE A 613 -28.86 10.49 -5.90
C ILE A 613 -29.75 11.28 -4.91
N PRO A 614 -30.28 10.70 -3.81
CA PRO A 614 -31.17 11.41 -2.90
C PRO A 614 -30.56 12.68 -2.31
N THR A 615 -29.30 12.60 -1.88
CA THR A 615 -28.57 13.72 -1.29
C THR A 615 -28.44 14.87 -2.31
N ILE A 616 -28.02 14.57 -3.54
CA ILE A 616 -27.89 15.60 -4.59
C ILE A 616 -29.27 16.15 -4.99
N PHE A 617 -30.26 15.27 -5.14
CA PHE A 617 -31.61 15.62 -5.56
C PHE A 617 -32.26 16.58 -4.57
N SER A 618 -32.32 16.22 -3.28
CA SER A 618 -33.06 16.98 -2.26
C SER A 618 -32.46 18.37 -2.06
N ILE A 619 -31.13 18.47 -2.00
CA ILE A 619 -30.45 19.76 -1.85
C ILE A 619 -30.62 20.62 -3.11
N THR A 620 -30.56 20.01 -4.30
CA THR A 620 -30.80 20.72 -5.57
C THR A 620 -32.23 21.23 -5.68
N GLU A 621 -33.21 20.40 -5.30
CA GLU A 621 -34.63 20.76 -5.32
C GLU A 621 -34.89 21.96 -4.39
N ASP A 622 -34.37 21.91 -3.17
CA ASP A 622 -34.52 22.98 -2.18
C ASP A 622 -33.81 24.27 -2.62
N ALA A 623 -32.65 24.17 -3.27
CA ALA A 623 -31.96 25.31 -3.87
C ALA A 623 -32.81 25.99 -4.96
N ILE A 624 -33.47 25.21 -5.82
CA ILE A 624 -34.36 25.71 -6.86
C ILE A 624 -35.61 26.37 -6.24
N PHE A 625 -36.20 25.78 -5.20
CA PHE A 625 -37.36 26.36 -4.51
C PHE A 625 -37.06 27.61 -3.71
N SER A 626 -35.80 27.79 -3.29
CA SER A 626 -35.34 28.97 -2.54
C SER A 626 -35.24 30.22 -3.42
N VAL A 627 -35.32 30.07 -4.75
CA VAL A 627 -35.34 31.20 -5.68
C VAL A 627 -36.60 32.05 -5.43
N PRO A 628 -36.46 33.38 -5.19
CA PRO A 628 -37.60 34.25 -4.94
C PRO A 628 -38.67 34.17 -6.04
N LYS A 629 -39.91 33.89 -5.65
CA LYS A 629 -41.04 33.79 -6.61
C LYS A 629 -41.22 35.05 -7.46
N ALA A 630 -40.83 36.22 -6.95
CA ALA A 630 -40.89 37.48 -7.68
C ALA A 630 -40.03 37.45 -8.97
N LEU A 631 -38.86 36.82 -8.95
CA LEU A 631 -38.00 36.68 -10.14
C LEU A 631 -38.66 35.77 -11.18
N THR A 632 -39.20 34.64 -10.72
CA THR A 632 -39.89 33.67 -11.57
C THR A 632 -41.16 34.26 -12.20
N GLN A 633 -42.02 34.89 -11.40
CA GLN A 633 -43.26 35.52 -11.86
C GLN A 633 -42.98 36.73 -12.75
N GLY A 634 -41.95 37.53 -12.44
CA GLY A 634 -41.52 38.65 -13.28
C GLY A 634 -41.06 38.20 -14.67
N SER A 635 -40.25 37.15 -14.75
CA SER A 635 -39.83 36.55 -16.03
C SER A 635 -41.01 36.05 -16.85
N LEU A 636 -41.95 35.32 -16.23
CA LEU A 636 -43.15 34.82 -16.90
C LEU A 636 -44.08 35.97 -17.36
N ALA A 637 -44.18 37.05 -16.58
CA ALA A 637 -44.97 38.23 -16.94
C ALA A 637 -44.40 39.00 -18.15
N LEU A 638 -43.10 38.88 -18.40
CA LEU A 638 -42.43 39.40 -19.61
C LEU A 638 -42.62 38.50 -20.84
N GLY A 639 -43.43 37.44 -20.75
CA GLY A 639 -43.73 36.52 -21.85
C GLY A 639 -42.71 35.39 -22.03
N ALA A 640 -41.76 35.21 -21.09
CA ALA A 640 -40.83 34.10 -21.15
C ALA A 640 -41.55 32.76 -20.90
N THR A 641 -41.10 31.70 -21.58
CA THR A 641 -41.61 30.35 -21.33
C THR A 641 -41.10 29.79 -20.00
N TYR A 642 -41.76 28.74 -19.47
CA TYR A 642 -41.27 28.03 -18.28
C TYR A 642 -39.83 27.52 -18.46
N TRP A 643 -39.49 26.98 -19.64
CA TRP A 643 -38.12 26.54 -19.94
C TRP A 643 -37.12 27.71 -19.99
N GLN A 644 -37.48 28.83 -20.60
CA GLN A 644 -36.63 30.03 -20.63
C GLN A 644 -36.41 30.61 -19.23
N THR A 645 -37.46 30.66 -18.41
CA THR A 645 -37.37 31.13 -17.02
C THR A 645 -36.51 30.19 -16.18
N MET A 646 -36.69 28.87 -16.31
CA MET A 646 -35.85 27.88 -15.62
C MET A 646 -34.36 28.05 -15.99
N THR A 647 -34.05 28.11 -17.29
CA THR A 647 -32.65 28.13 -17.76
C THR A 647 -31.94 29.46 -17.57
N ARG A 648 -32.65 30.59 -17.69
CA ARG A 648 -32.01 31.93 -17.67
C ARG A 648 -32.15 32.67 -16.34
N VAL A 649 -33.08 32.28 -15.47
CA VAL A 649 -33.34 32.96 -14.19
C VAL A 649 -33.12 31.99 -13.04
N VAL A 650 -33.87 30.89 -13.00
CA VAL A 650 -33.89 30.00 -11.83
C VAL A 650 -32.56 29.24 -11.67
N LEU A 651 -32.03 28.60 -12.71
CA LEU A 651 -30.78 27.85 -12.63
C LEU A 651 -29.57 28.72 -12.27
N PRO A 652 -29.34 29.90 -12.89
CA PRO A 652 -28.25 30.79 -12.47
C PRO A 652 -28.38 31.25 -11.01
N THR A 653 -29.60 31.57 -10.54
CA THR A 653 -29.80 31.96 -9.14
C THR A 653 -29.62 30.79 -8.17
N ALA A 654 -30.02 29.57 -8.56
CA ALA A 654 -29.88 28.36 -7.74
C ALA A 654 -28.49 27.70 -7.82
N SER A 655 -27.64 28.08 -8.77
CA SER A 655 -26.37 27.41 -9.07
C SER A 655 -25.41 27.25 -7.87
N PRO A 656 -25.31 28.19 -6.90
CA PRO A 656 -24.50 27.97 -5.71
C PRO A 656 -24.98 26.77 -4.87
N GLY A 657 -26.30 26.59 -4.77
CA GLY A 657 -26.92 25.47 -4.05
C GLY A 657 -26.76 24.15 -4.79
N ILE A 658 -26.92 24.15 -6.12
CA ILE A 658 -26.70 22.96 -6.96
C ILE A 658 -25.26 22.49 -6.88
N PHE A 659 -24.29 23.41 -6.98
CA PHE A 659 -22.88 23.06 -6.83
C PHE A 659 -22.59 22.47 -5.44
N SER A 660 -23.17 23.05 -4.39
CA SER A 660 -23.06 22.52 -3.03
C SER A 660 -23.63 21.10 -2.91
N ALA A 661 -24.76 20.82 -3.57
CA ALA A 661 -25.38 19.51 -3.60
C ALA A 661 -24.46 18.46 -4.24
N ILE A 662 -23.86 18.78 -5.40
CA ILE A 662 -22.91 17.91 -6.11
C ILE A 662 -21.70 17.62 -5.21
N MET A 663 -21.12 18.65 -4.58
CA MET A 663 -19.94 18.47 -3.74
C MET A 663 -20.20 17.64 -2.48
N ILE A 664 -21.35 17.83 -1.83
CA ILE A 664 -21.78 17.01 -0.69
C ILE A 664 -21.97 15.55 -1.12
N GLY A 665 -22.59 15.34 -2.30
CA GLY A 665 -22.71 14.01 -2.90
C GLY A 665 -21.35 13.37 -3.20
N MET A 666 -20.40 14.13 -3.74
CA MET A 666 -19.03 13.68 -3.98
C MET A 666 -18.31 13.30 -2.68
N GLY A 667 -18.43 14.11 -1.62
CA GLY A 667 -17.84 13.83 -0.32
C GLY A 667 -18.38 12.52 0.29
N ARG A 668 -19.68 12.28 0.17
CA ARG A 668 -20.30 11.00 0.56
C ARG A 668 -19.79 9.84 -0.29
N ALA A 669 -19.68 10.04 -1.60
CA ALA A 669 -19.17 9.04 -2.52
C ALA A 669 -17.73 8.61 -2.16
N VAL A 670 -16.84 9.57 -1.96
CA VAL A 670 -15.45 9.32 -1.58
C VAL A 670 -15.32 8.51 -0.29
N GLY A 671 -16.22 8.73 0.66
CA GLY A 671 -16.29 8.01 1.93
C GLY A 671 -17.07 6.68 1.87
N GLU A 672 -17.55 6.25 0.71
CA GLU A 672 -18.35 5.03 0.60
C GLU A 672 -17.49 3.78 0.82
N THR A 673 -17.80 3.05 1.89
CA THR A 673 -17.05 1.87 2.31
C THR A 673 -17.69 0.57 1.84
N MET A 674 -18.99 0.40 2.08
CA MET A 674 -19.62 -0.92 2.07
C MET A 674 -20.07 -1.34 0.69
N ILE A 675 -20.53 -0.41 -0.14
CA ILE A 675 -20.83 -0.70 -1.54
C ILE A 675 -19.56 -1.15 -2.27
N VAL A 676 -18.47 -0.40 -2.07
CA VAL A 676 -17.18 -0.69 -2.71
C VAL A 676 -16.65 -2.05 -2.26
N LEU A 677 -16.59 -2.28 -0.94
CA LEU A 677 -16.07 -3.52 -0.36
C LEU A 677 -16.77 -4.78 -0.92
N MET A 678 -18.07 -4.69 -1.17
CA MET A 678 -18.88 -5.84 -1.61
C MET A 678 -18.92 -6.01 -3.13
N ALA A 679 -18.73 -4.93 -3.92
CA ALA A 679 -19.01 -4.93 -5.35
C ALA A 679 -17.82 -4.71 -6.29
N THR A 680 -16.62 -4.38 -5.79
CA THR A 680 -15.43 -4.06 -6.62
C THR A 680 -14.41 -5.16 -6.81
N GLY A 681 -14.55 -6.31 -6.14
CA GLY A 681 -13.50 -7.34 -6.14
C GLY A 681 -12.25 -7.01 -5.30
N ASN A 682 -12.12 -5.77 -4.80
CA ASN A 682 -11.05 -5.30 -3.89
C ASN A 682 -9.61 -5.45 -4.40
N THR A 683 -9.40 -5.31 -5.71
CA THR A 683 -8.07 -5.34 -6.33
C THR A 683 -7.44 -3.92 -6.40
N PRO A 684 -6.26 -3.68 -5.79
CA PRO A 684 -5.62 -2.36 -5.77
C PRO A 684 -4.85 -2.06 -7.07
N ILE A 685 -5.58 -2.00 -8.18
CA ILE A 685 -5.04 -1.69 -9.52
C ILE A 685 -5.24 -0.21 -9.87
N MET A 686 -4.36 0.32 -10.73
CA MET A 686 -4.39 1.72 -11.17
C MET A 686 -4.74 1.88 -12.65
N ASP A 687 -5.80 1.22 -13.08
CA ASP A 687 -6.36 1.39 -14.42
C ASP A 687 -7.70 2.12 -14.35
N PHE A 688 -7.93 3.06 -15.27
CA PHE A 688 -9.19 3.77 -15.41
C PHE A 688 -10.29 2.91 -16.04
N ASN A 689 -9.98 1.72 -16.57
CA ASN A 689 -10.92 0.77 -17.13
C ASN A 689 -12.15 0.56 -16.22
N ILE A 690 -13.33 0.78 -16.79
CA ILE A 690 -14.62 0.69 -16.09
C ILE A 690 -15.02 -0.76 -15.78
N PHE A 691 -14.44 -1.73 -16.50
CA PHE A 691 -14.76 -3.15 -16.38
C PHE A 691 -13.86 -3.91 -15.41
N GLU A 692 -12.90 -3.25 -14.77
CA GLU A 692 -12.10 -3.88 -13.73
C GLU A 692 -12.49 -3.42 -12.33
N GLY A 693 -12.04 -4.20 -11.35
CA GLY A 693 -12.11 -3.87 -9.94
C GLY A 693 -11.33 -2.62 -9.52
N MET A 694 -11.39 -2.36 -8.22
CA MET A 694 -10.61 -1.32 -7.54
C MET A 694 -10.61 -1.58 -6.03
N ARG A 695 -9.64 -1.03 -5.31
CA ARG A 695 -9.63 -1.00 -3.85
C ARG A 695 -9.58 0.46 -3.39
N THR A 696 -10.49 0.88 -2.52
CA THR A 696 -10.55 2.26 -2.00
C THR A 696 -9.87 2.35 -0.64
N LEU A 697 -9.45 3.56 -0.23
CA LEU A 697 -8.94 3.81 1.12
C LEU A 697 -9.94 3.34 2.20
N ALA A 698 -11.22 3.65 2.02
CA ALA A 698 -12.26 3.29 2.99
C ALA A 698 -12.47 1.77 3.10
N ALA A 699 -12.53 1.07 1.95
CA ALA A 699 -12.65 -0.38 1.94
C ALA A 699 -11.40 -1.06 2.52
N ASN A 700 -10.20 -0.52 2.23
CA ASN A 700 -8.95 -1.03 2.78
C ASN A 700 -8.93 -0.96 4.31
N LEU A 701 -9.31 0.19 4.88
CA LEU A 701 -9.42 0.39 6.33
C LEU A 701 -10.38 -0.60 6.99
N ALA A 702 -11.54 -0.82 6.37
CA ALA A 702 -12.56 -1.71 6.92
C ALA A 702 -12.12 -3.18 6.98
N VAL A 703 -11.24 -3.60 6.06
CA VAL A 703 -10.75 -4.99 5.98
C VAL A 703 -9.52 -5.21 6.83
N GLU A 704 -8.54 -4.30 6.76
CA GLU A 704 -7.20 -4.60 7.29
C GLU A 704 -6.96 -4.09 8.71
N VAL A 705 -7.67 -3.04 9.17
CA VAL A 705 -7.48 -2.53 10.54
C VAL A 705 -7.78 -3.59 11.60
N PRO A 706 -8.87 -4.39 11.50
CA PRO A 706 -9.16 -5.44 12.47
C PRO A 706 -8.12 -6.58 12.50
N GLU A 707 -7.42 -6.81 11.39
CA GLU A 707 -6.46 -7.92 11.22
C GLU A 707 -5.01 -7.50 11.50
N SER A 708 -4.74 -6.19 11.60
CA SER A 708 -3.39 -5.67 11.82
C SER A 708 -2.97 -5.66 13.29
N GLU A 709 -1.73 -6.06 13.56
CA GLU A 709 -1.14 -6.01 14.91
C GLU A 709 -0.97 -4.55 15.37
N VAL A 710 -1.46 -4.25 16.58
CA VAL A 710 -1.41 -2.90 17.16
C VAL A 710 0.04 -2.44 17.32
N GLY A 711 0.36 -1.25 16.80
CA GLY A 711 1.70 -0.67 16.87
C GLY A 711 2.63 -1.07 15.73
N SER A 712 2.27 -2.06 14.91
CA SER A 712 3.05 -2.42 13.71
C SER A 712 3.06 -1.30 12.66
N SER A 713 4.04 -1.33 11.75
CA SER A 713 4.09 -0.41 10.62
C SER A 713 2.83 -0.49 9.75
N HIS A 714 2.32 -1.71 9.51
CA HIS A 714 1.07 -1.93 8.78
C HIS A 714 -0.10 -1.20 9.44
N TYR A 715 -0.29 -1.38 10.74
CA TYR A 715 -1.32 -0.71 11.53
C TYR A 715 -1.22 0.81 11.39
N ARG A 716 -0.04 1.39 11.62
CA ARG A 716 0.15 2.84 11.54
C ARG A 716 -0.06 3.39 10.12
N ILE A 717 0.30 2.64 9.08
CA ILE A 717 0.05 3.04 7.69
C ILE A 717 -1.45 3.03 7.37
N LEU A 718 -2.22 2.11 7.94
CA LEU A 718 -3.68 2.17 7.84
C LEU A 718 -4.20 3.46 8.51
N PHE A 719 -3.67 3.85 9.67
CA PHE A 719 -4.01 5.15 10.26
C PHE A 719 -3.59 6.34 9.39
N LEU A 720 -2.46 6.24 8.68
CA LEU A 720 -2.08 7.22 7.66
C LEU A 720 -3.09 7.25 6.51
N ALA A 721 -3.56 6.11 6.02
CA ALA A 721 -4.61 6.02 5.01
C ALA A 721 -5.92 6.69 5.48
N ALA A 722 -6.29 6.50 6.75
CA ALA A 722 -7.43 7.19 7.37
C ALA A 722 -7.21 8.70 7.45
N PHE A 723 -6.01 9.14 7.82
CA PHE A 723 -5.63 10.56 7.82
C PHE A 723 -5.68 11.18 6.43
N VAL A 724 -5.20 10.47 5.41
CA VAL A 724 -5.27 10.90 4.00
C VAL A 724 -6.73 11.04 3.55
N LEU A 725 -7.59 10.06 3.86
CA LEU A 725 -9.01 10.12 3.54
C LEU A 725 -9.70 11.30 4.26
N PHE A 726 -9.36 11.51 5.54
CA PHE A 726 -9.84 12.66 6.31
C PHE A 726 -9.38 14.00 5.70
N ALA A 727 -8.09 14.14 5.38
CA ALA A 727 -7.54 15.34 4.76
C ALA A 727 -8.20 15.61 3.39
N PHE A 728 -8.39 14.56 2.59
CA PHE A 728 -9.04 14.66 1.30
C PHE A 728 -10.50 15.14 1.43
N THR A 729 -11.29 14.51 2.30
CA THR A 729 -12.69 14.91 2.53
C THR A 729 -12.79 16.33 3.09
N PHE A 730 -11.87 16.72 3.97
CA PHE A 730 -11.77 18.08 4.49
C PHE A 730 -11.47 19.10 3.39
N VAL A 731 -10.50 18.82 2.51
CA VAL A 731 -10.15 19.69 1.38
C VAL A 731 -11.32 19.83 0.41
N VAL A 732 -11.95 18.72 0.00
CA VAL A 732 -13.12 18.75 -0.91
C VAL A 732 -14.26 19.55 -0.32
N ASN A 733 -14.60 19.34 0.95
CA ASN A 733 -15.66 20.09 1.63
C ASN A 733 -15.31 21.58 1.80
N THR A 734 -14.04 21.90 2.06
CA THR A 734 -13.57 23.29 2.17
C THR A 734 -13.64 24.01 0.83
N ILE A 735 -13.24 23.35 -0.26
CA ILE A 735 -13.38 23.87 -1.63
C ILE A 735 -14.87 24.10 -1.95
N ALA A 736 -15.74 23.14 -1.61
CA ALA A 736 -17.17 23.26 -1.82
C ALA A 736 -17.75 24.51 -1.15
N GLU A 737 -17.39 24.73 0.12
CA GLU A 737 -17.84 25.89 0.89
C GLU A 737 -17.29 27.21 0.32
N SER A 738 -16.00 27.23 -0.04
CA SER A 738 -15.35 28.41 -0.64
C SER A 738 -16.03 28.82 -1.96
N VAL A 739 -16.27 27.86 -2.85
CA VAL A 739 -16.97 28.10 -4.12
C VAL A 739 -18.42 28.55 -3.88
N ARG A 740 -19.13 27.94 -2.93
CA ARG A 740 -20.49 28.34 -2.56
C ARG A 740 -20.55 29.81 -2.14
N GLN A 741 -19.62 30.26 -1.29
CA GLN A 741 -19.55 31.65 -0.84
C GLN A 741 -19.23 32.61 -1.99
N HIS A 742 -18.29 32.24 -2.86
CA HIS A 742 -17.94 33.03 -4.03
C HIS A 742 -19.12 33.22 -4.99
N LEU A 743 -19.83 32.13 -5.32
CA LEU A 743 -20.99 32.18 -6.21
C LEU A 743 -22.16 32.95 -5.58
N ARG A 744 -22.41 32.81 -4.27
CA ARG A 744 -23.43 33.59 -3.57
C ARG A 744 -23.14 35.09 -3.61
N LYS A 745 -21.88 35.51 -3.51
CA LYS A 745 -21.48 36.92 -3.64
C LYS A 745 -21.71 37.45 -5.06
N LYS A 746 -21.41 36.64 -6.08
CA LYS A 746 -21.58 36.99 -7.49
C LYS A 746 -23.06 37.15 -7.88
N TYR A 747 -23.91 36.20 -7.48
CA TYR A 747 -25.32 36.15 -7.89
C TYR A 747 -26.30 36.73 -6.87
N GLY A 748 -25.89 37.00 -5.63
CA GLY A 748 -26.73 37.65 -4.62
C GLY A 748 -26.97 39.16 -4.84
N SER A 749 -26.42 39.73 -5.92
CA SER A 749 -26.64 41.10 -6.35
C SER A 749 -27.64 41.24 -7.52
N LEU A 750 -28.11 40.11 -8.06
CA LEU A 750 -29.21 39.99 -9.02
C LEU A 750 -30.51 39.66 -8.26
#